data_AF-A0A212JWH6-F1
#
_entry.id   AF-A0A212JWH6-F1
#
_cell.length_a   1.000
_cell.length_b   1.000
_cell.length_c   1.000
_cell.angle_alpha   90.00
_cell.angle_beta   90.00
_cell.angle_gamma   90.00
#
_symmetry.space_group_name_H-M   'P 1'
#
loop_
_entity.id
_entity.type
_entity.pdbx_description
1 polymer ?
#
loop_
_entity_poly.entity_id
_entity_poly.type
_entity_poly.pdbx_seq_one_letter_code
_entity_poly.pdbx_strand_id
1 'polypeptide(L)'
;MPESMHIVFTLTRDYLPYAAVTLASVRHHLREGDEAVFHILHGGDIGPADEAEFLGKLPSGTAANQVRFTRVEDHFDVAGRARYLPIRTPAAYYRLYIPELFPHLDRLLYLDADLVACRDLRELYDLDMTGVALAGVEDYYGKTLAQCLFLLEDAVYLNGGVLLWNLREIDRANWWERVDFFLSGNHKYVMNGSDQDVLALLLQEKMKRLDPCWNVQVRELEDRRNITAVCGVHNSMTPENCRRAFRTPGIAHYVEGSKPWSATPPASHPDPLRKRWFFYAKMTGYYGEAWKAYETQKFPARQRASQLAAWPVSEPAFPWNEAVKAALKNNLLRQLNEQEREKEFSLDELATKPDRRLLSPHPREVIRGAGPLGLFGLLFHTACIDALRQPDDLDGAEGFVQHVFRDNWKLEEHVCLNAAAIEGRLDGYFAEIAFLTSVLHVTDDFTIPLKYRRAYGFIVDDRGFYFDAFLPGSLERYLHSESSALDAQEAARCRAAMRYIVENKLTKYNFPTLHTPALLREPDRKVLVVDQSYGDASITRGLAEPHSFAAMLEAAVRENPEATVIVKTHPDTATGLSAGYYDTLSEGGRIRKLTEVVNPHVIFPYVDKVYVCTSQLGFEALMAGKPVVTFGMPIYAGWGLTDDRAHCPRQTRKRTRKLSLEELFYGLYIRFCAYFNPYAPEPCTLEEFMAHLVRLRAEYWDFAARRKP
;
A
#
# COMPACT_ATOMS: atom_id res chain seq x y z
N MET A 1 -34.87 -34.67 10.96
CA MET A 1 -34.41 -33.46 11.66
C MET A 1 -33.66 -32.63 10.63
N PRO A 2 -33.94 -31.33 10.47
CA PRO A 2 -33.10 -30.48 9.65
C PRO A 2 -31.65 -30.56 10.18
N GLU A 3 -30.67 -30.52 9.27
CA GLU A 3 -29.26 -30.52 9.63
C GLU A 3 -28.94 -29.28 10.48
N SER A 4 -28.24 -29.47 11.61
CA SER A 4 -27.84 -28.37 12.48
C SER A 4 -26.92 -27.42 11.70
N MET A 5 -27.11 -26.11 11.86
CA MET A 5 -26.28 -25.09 11.21
C MET A 5 -24.93 -25.00 11.93
N HIS A 6 -23.82 -25.30 11.26
CA HIS A 6 -22.48 -25.14 11.84
C HIS A 6 -21.95 -23.74 11.53
N ILE A 7 -21.76 -22.91 12.57
CA ILE A 7 -21.28 -21.54 12.45
C ILE A 7 -19.90 -21.43 13.10
N VAL A 8 -18.92 -20.89 12.37
CA VAL A 8 -17.53 -20.78 12.83
C VAL A 8 -17.13 -19.32 13.00
N PHE A 9 -16.50 -19.01 14.13
CA PHE A 9 -15.82 -17.75 14.41
C PHE A 9 -14.33 -17.99 14.60
N THR A 10 -13.52 -16.99 14.22
CA THR A 10 -12.11 -16.94 14.60
C THR A 10 -11.86 -15.68 15.39
N LEU A 11 -11.40 -15.80 16.64
CA LEU A 11 -11.32 -14.66 17.54
C LEU A 11 -10.20 -14.79 18.56
N THR A 12 -9.74 -13.64 19.04
CA THR A 12 -8.96 -13.52 20.28
C THR A 12 -9.91 -13.28 21.45
N ARG A 13 -9.40 -13.45 22.68
CA ARG A 13 -10.13 -13.24 23.93
C ARG A 13 -10.88 -11.91 23.97
N ASP A 14 -10.24 -10.83 23.52
CA ASP A 14 -10.82 -9.48 23.54
C ASP A 14 -12.05 -9.32 22.64
N TYR A 15 -12.24 -10.24 21.68
CA TYR A 15 -13.38 -10.25 20.77
C TYR A 15 -14.56 -11.10 21.26
N LEU A 16 -14.43 -11.82 22.38
CA LEU A 16 -15.53 -12.59 22.98
C LEU A 16 -16.81 -11.76 23.20
N PRO A 17 -16.78 -10.53 23.76
CA PRO A 17 -17.98 -9.74 23.93
C PRO A 17 -18.73 -9.47 22.61
N TYR A 18 -18.00 -9.27 21.51
CA TYR A 18 -18.58 -8.96 20.20
C TYR A 18 -19.12 -10.21 19.50
N ALA A 19 -18.40 -11.33 19.62
CA ALA A 19 -18.88 -12.64 19.18
C ALA A 19 -20.18 -13.04 19.91
N ALA A 20 -20.32 -12.71 21.20
CA ALA A 20 -21.56 -12.93 21.94
C ALA A 20 -22.74 -12.15 21.35
N VAL A 21 -22.52 -10.90 20.91
CA VAL A 21 -23.56 -10.09 20.24
C VAL A 21 -23.93 -10.71 18.88
N THR A 22 -22.93 -11.12 18.11
CA THR A 22 -23.16 -11.81 16.82
C THR A 22 -23.97 -13.08 17.02
N LEU A 23 -23.58 -13.94 17.96
CA LEU A 23 -24.29 -15.17 18.32
C LEU A 23 -25.73 -14.89 18.78
N ALA A 24 -25.92 -13.89 19.64
CA ALA A 24 -27.25 -13.47 20.09
C ALA A 24 -28.13 -13.04 18.92
N SER A 25 -27.57 -12.30 17.96
CA SER A 25 -28.31 -11.88 16.76
C SER A 25 -28.73 -13.07 15.88
N VAL A 26 -27.86 -14.07 15.67
CA VAL A 26 -28.20 -15.28 14.92
C VAL A 26 -29.32 -16.04 15.62
N ARG A 27 -29.16 -16.30 16.94
CA ARG A 27 -30.16 -17.04 17.73
C ARG A 27 -31.51 -16.37 17.75
N HIS A 28 -31.54 -15.03 17.83
CA HIS A 28 -32.79 -14.27 17.83
C HIS A 28 -33.63 -14.50 16.57
N HIS A 29 -33.00 -14.88 15.46
CA HIS A 29 -33.67 -15.12 14.18
C HIS A 29 -33.80 -16.59 13.79
N LEU A 30 -33.34 -17.54 14.61
CA LEU A 30 -33.57 -18.96 14.35
C LEU A 30 -35.07 -19.28 14.46
N ARG A 31 -35.57 -20.13 13.55
CA ARG A 31 -36.95 -20.63 13.65
C ARG A 31 -37.08 -21.64 14.76
N GLU A 32 -38.30 -21.81 15.25
CA GLU A 32 -38.59 -22.84 16.24
C GLU A 32 -38.25 -24.24 15.67
N GLY A 33 -37.41 -24.98 16.40
CA GLY A 33 -36.91 -26.29 15.99
C GLY A 33 -35.63 -26.28 15.14
N ASP A 34 -35.13 -25.11 14.72
CA ASP A 34 -33.81 -24.99 14.11
C ASP A 34 -32.70 -25.00 15.18
N GLU A 35 -31.65 -25.77 14.92
CA GLU A 35 -30.45 -25.80 15.76
C GLU A 35 -29.25 -25.19 15.04
N ALA A 36 -28.43 -24.46 15.79
CA ALA A 36 -27.13 -23.97 15.37
C ALA A 36 -26.06 -24.35 16.39
N VAL A 37 -24.90 -24.80 15.91
CA VAL A 37 -23.70 -25.11 16.70
C VAL A 37 -22.63 -24.09 16.32
N PHE A 38 -22.16 -23.35 17.32
CA PHE A 38 -21.15 -22.31 17.18
C PHE A 38 -19.78 -22.86 17.57
N HIS A 39 -18.80 -22.73 16.69
CA HIS A 39 -17.42 -23.14 16.91
C HIS A 39 -16.55 -21.90 16.98
N ILE A 40 -15.79 -21.76 18.07
CA ILE A 40 -14.91 -20.63 18.33
C ILE A 40 -13.46 -21.12 18.21
N LEU A 41 -12.79 -20.70 17.14
CA LEU A 41 -11.39 -20.98 16.89
C LEU A 41 -10.51 -19.88 17.51
N HIS A 42 -9.55 -20.26 18.35
CA HIS A 42 -8.67 -19.32 19.06
C HIS A 42 -7.23 -19.84 19.20
N GLY A 43 -6.31 -18.93 19.55
CA GLY A 43 -4.86 -19.21 19.60
C GLY A 43 -4.35 -19.75 20.94
N GLY A 44 -5.26 -20.15 21.83
CA GLY A 44 -4.92 -20.52 23.20
C GLY A 44 -4.91 -19.38 24.22
N ASP A 45 -5.29 -18.17 23.81
CA ASP A 45 -5.48 -16.98 24.65
C ASP A 45 -6.82 -16.95 25.42
N ILE A 46 -7.69 -17.94 25.16
CA ILE A 46 -8.98 -18.14 25.83
C ILE A 46 -8.83 -19.39 26.68
N GLY A 47 -8.94 -19.24 28.01
CA GLY A 47 -8.87 -20.36 28.94
C GLY A 47 -10.24 -20.83 29.43
N PRO A 48 -10.31 -21.95 30.18
CA PRO A 48 -11.58 -22.50 30.68
C PRO A 48 -12.43 -21.52 31.52
N ALA A 49 -11.78 -20.58 32.22
CA ALA A 49 -12.48 -19.53 32.97
C ALA A 49 -13.16 -18.51 32.03
N ASP A 50 -12.49 -18.13 30.94
CA ASP A 50 -13.06 -17.25 29.92
C ASP A 50 -14.20 -17.93 29.18
N GLU A 51 -14.07 -19.23 28.88
CA GLU A 51 -15.14 -20.03 28.28
C GLU A 51 -16.37 -20.08 29.19
N ALA A 52 -16.19 -20.37 30.49
CA ALA A 52 -17.27 -20.41 31.46
C ALA A 52 -17.94 -19.03 31.63
N GLU A 53 -17.15 -17.95 31.66
CA GLU A 53 -17.67 -16.58 31.70
C GLU A 53 -18.48 -16.25 30.44
N PHE A 54 -17.93 -16.58 29.26
CA PHE A 54 -18.60 -16.35 27.98
C PHE A 54 -19.95 -17.07 27.93
N LEU A 55 -19.97 -18.37 28.24
CA LEU A 55 -21.19 -19.18 28.29
C LEU A 55 -22.22 -18.62 29.28
N GLY A 56 -21.77 -18.17 30.45
CA GLY A 56 -22.63 -17.54 31.47
C GLY A 56 -23.21 -16.18 31.05
N LYS A 57 -22.63 -15.53 30.03
CA LYS A 57 -23.05 -14.24 29.50
C LYS A 57 -23.81 -14.34 28.17
N LEU A 58 -24.07 -15.54 27.65
CA LEU A 58 -24.91 -15.73 26.47
C LEU A 58 -26.41 -15.59 26.78
N PRO A 59 -27.27 -15.31 25.79
CA PRO A 59 -28.72 -15.24 25.99
C PRO A 59 -29.30 -16.53 26.58
N SER A 60 -30.30 -16.40 27.44
CA SER A 60 -31.00 -17.54 28.07
C SER A 60 -31.53 -18.53 27.03
N GLY A 61 -31.39 -19.83 27.30
CA GLY A 61 -31.75 -20.90 26.38
C GLY A 61 -30.62 -21.31 25.41
N THR A 62 -29.46 -20.64 25.45
CA THR A 62 -28.25 -21.13 24.79
C THR A 62 -27.68 -22.30 25.58
N ALA A 63 -27.84 -23.51 25.05
CA ALA A 63 -27.31 -24.69 25.70
C ALA A 63 -25.78 -24.72 25.56
N ALA A 64 -25.07 -25.03 26.64
CA ALA A 64 -23.60 -25.02 26.65
C ALA A 64 -22.99 -25.94 25.58
N ASN A 65 -23.67 -27.04 25.25
CA ASN A 65 -23.25 -27.98 24.20
C ASN A 65 -23.35 -27.42 22.76
N GLN A 66 -24.00 -26.26 22.58
CA GLN A 66 -24.11 -25.57 21.28
C GLN A 66 -22.93 -24.65 21.00
N VAL A 67 -22.02 -24.41 21.95
CA VAL A 67 -20.82 -23.60 21.75
C VAL A 67 -19.59 -24.45 22.04
N ARG A 68 -18.66 -24.50 21.10
CA ARG A 68 -17.44 -25.31 21.19
C ARG A 68 -16.23 -24.43 20.98
N PHE A 69 -15.29 -24.48 21.90
CA PHE A 69 -14.00 -23.80 21.77
C PHE A 69 -12.99 -24.79 21.20
N THR A 70 -12.20 -24.34 20.23
CA THR A 70 -11.14 -25.14 19.62
C THR A 70 -9.88 -24.31 19.54
N ARG A 71 -8.86 -24.76 20.26
CA ARG A 71 -7.53 -24.16 20.25
C ARG A 71 -6.79 -24.63 19.01
N VAL A 72 -6.58 -23.73 18.06
CA VAL A 72 -5.94 -24.06 16.77
C VAL A 72 -4.48 -24.44 16.97
N GLU A 73 -3.80 -23.83 17.94
CA GLU A 73 -2.40 -24.10 18.29
C GLU A 73 -2.14 -25.52 18.81
N ASP A 74 -3.19 -26.27 19.21
CA ASP A 74 -3.04 -27.67 19.60
C ASP A 74 -2.86 -28.59 18.37
N HIS A 75 -3.20 -28.09 17.19
CA HIS A 75 -3.17 -28.83 15.93
C HIS A 75 -2.12 -28.27 14.95
N PHE A 76 -1.85 -26.97 14.99
CA PHE A 76 -0.99 -26.29 14.02
C PHE A 76 -0.20 -25.15 14.68
N ASP A 77 1.09 -25.00 14.36
CA ASP A 77 1.90 -23.85 14.79
C ASP A 77 1.56 -22.60 13.97
N VAL A 78 0.41 -21.98 14.26
CA VAL A 78 -0.07 -20.83 13.49
C VAL A 78 0.70 -19.58 13.87
N ALA A 79 0.91 -19.34 15.17
CA ALA A 79 1.68 -18.21 15.68
C ALA A 79 3.11 -18.19 15.12
N GLY A 80 3.78 -19.35 15.04
CA GLY A 80 5.11 -19.47 14.45
C GLY A 80 5.16 -19.28 12.93
N ARG A 81 4.02 -19.29 12.23
CA ARG A 81 3.94 -19.06 10.77
C ARG A 81 3.39 -17.68 10.41
N ALA A 82 2.45 -17.16 11.20
CA ALA A 82 1.86 -15.85 11.03
C ALA A 82 2.88 -14.70 11.16
N ARG A 83 4.01 -14.93 11.84
CA ARG A 83 5.13 -13.96 11.90
C ARG A 83 5.70 -13.56 10.54
N TYR A 84 5.41 -14.32 9.48
CA TYR A 84 5.90 -14.07 8.13
C TYR A 84 4.87 -13.39 7.23
N LEU A 85 3.68 -13.02 7.70
CA LEU A 85 2.64 -12.41 6.87
C LEU A 85 2.40 -10.95 7.27
N PRO A 86 1.95 -10.07 6.35
CA PRO A 86 1.50 -8.73 6.70
C PRO A 86 0.39 -8.84 7.75
N ILE A 87 0.64 -8.31 8.95
CA ILE A 87 -0.14 -8.65 10.14
C ILE A 87 -1.47 -7.89 10.17
N ARG A 88 -2.57 -8.62 9.92
CA ARG A 88 -3.76 -8.59 10.79
C ARG A 88 -3.57 -9.62 11.91
N THR A 89 -4.32 -9.49 13.01
CA THR A 89 -4.21 -10.39 14.19
C THR A 89 -4.16 -11.88 13.76
N PRO A 90 -3.32 -12.74 14.38
CA PRO A 90 -3.18 -14.15 14.00
C PRO A 90 -4.51 -14.91 13.88
N ALA A 91 -5.53 -14.48 14.65
CA ALA A 91 -6.87 -15.02 14.60
C ALA A 91 -7.51 -15.00 13.21
N ALA A 92 -7.22 -14.00 12.36
CA ALA A 92 -7.80 -13.93 11.03
C ALA A 92 -7.42 -15.16 10.16
N TYR A 93 -6.21 -15.70 10.34
CA TYR A 93 -5.69 -16.85 9.61
C TYR A 93 -6.27 -18.19 10.06
N TYR A 94 -6.90 -18.28 11.24
CA TYR A 94 -7.47 -19.54 11.74
C TYR A 94 -8.55 -20.12 10.81
N ARG A 95 -9.19 -19.29 9.97
CA ARG A 95 -10.17 -19.76 8.99
C ARG A 95 -9.58 -20.62 7.87
N LEU A 96 -8.27 -20.49 7.59
CA LEU A 96 -7.59 -21.32 6.59
C LEU A 96 -7.49 -22.79 7.04
N TYR A 97 -7.61 -23.05 8.34
CA TYR A 97 -7.54 -24.38 8.95
C TYR A 97 -8.89 -25.10 9.02
N ILE A 98 -9.98 -24.43 8.61
CA ILE A 98 -11.34 -24.96 8.69
C ILE A 98 -11.47 -26.35 8.02
N PRO A 99 -10.96 -26.59 6.79
CA PRO A 99 -11.08 -27.90 6.17
C PRO A 99 -10.38 -29.04 6.93
N GLU A 100 -9.36 -28.74 7.73
CA GLU A 100 -8.65 -29.73 8.55
C GLU A 100 -9.28 -29.93 9.92
N LEU A 101 -9.78 -28.85 10.54
CA LEU A 101 -10.41 -28.90 11.86
C LEU A 101 -11.81 -29.53 11.81
N PHE A 102 -12.49 -29.46 10.66
CA PHE A 102 -13.82 -30.00 10.47
C PHE A 102 -13.86 -31.03 9.32
N PRO A 103 -13.16 -32.18 9.46
CA PRO A 103 -13.11 -33.21 8.42
C PRO A 103 -14.46 -33.93 8.24
N HIS A 104 -15.29 -33.90 9.28
CA HIS A 104 -16.59 -34.59 9.35
C HIS A 104 -17.77 -33.72 8.89
N LEU A 105 -17.54 -32.43 8.63
CA LEU A 105 -18.58 -31.53 8.13
C LEU A 105 -18.47 -31.40 6.62
N ASP A 106 -19.63 -31.40 5.97
CA ASP A 106 -19.75 -31.15 4.54
C ASP A 106 -19.87 -29.65 4.23
N ARG A 107 -20.41 -28.89 5.19
CA ARG A 107 -20.73 -27.47 5.05
C ARG A 107 -20.63 -26.77 6.40
N LEU A 108 -20.29 -25.49 6.36
CA LEU A 108 -20.41 -24.57 7.50
C LEU A 108 -20.49 -23.12 7.03
N LEU A 109 -20.95 -22.24 7.90
CA LEU A 109 -20.98 -20.80 7.70
C LEU A 109 -19.94 -20.13 8.60
N TYR A 110 -18.93 -19.51 8.02
CA TYR A 110 -17.98 -18.67 8.74
C TYR A 110 -18.53 -17.25 8.88
N LEU A 111 -18.40 -16.67 10.07
CA LEU A 111 -18.79 -15.29 10.40
C LEU A 111 -17.65 -14.60 11.18
N ASP A 112 -17.33 -13.36 10.82
CA ASP A 112 -16.54 -12.49 11.70
C ASP A 112 -17.34 -12.12 12.96
N ALA A 113 -16.64 -11.74 14.03
CA ALA A 113 -17.26 -11.38 15.31
C ALA A 113 -17.84 -9.95 15.34
N ASP A 114 -17.66 -9.17 14.28
CA ASP A 114 -18.04 -7.77 14.16
C ASP A 114 -19.22 -7.55 13.20
N LEU A 115 -20.24 -8.39 13.31
CA LEU A 115 -21.46 -8.32 12.50
C LEU A 115 -22.72 -8.62 13.32
N VAL A 116 -23.89 -8.39 12.73
CA VAL A 116 -25.17 -8.86 13.27
C VAL A 116 -26.04 -9.46 12.17
N ALA A 117 -26.65 -10.61 12.48
CA ALA A 117 -27.71 -11.18 11.68
C ALA A 117 -28.99 -10.35 11.86
N CYS A 118 -29.60 -9.99 10.75
CA CYS A 118 -30.82 -9.18 10.69
C CYS A 118 -32.06 -10.00 10.31
N ARG A 119 -31.87 -11.28 9.96
CA ARG A 119 -32.91 -12.28 9.70
C ARG A 119 -32.32 -13.69 9.81
N ASP A 120 -33.16 -14.69 9.60
CA ASP A 120 -32.79 -16.11 9.60
C ASP A 120 -31.71 -16.41 8.55
N LEU A 121 -30.62 -17.06 8.97
CA LEU A 121 -29.48 -17.41 8.12
C LEU A 121 -29.64 -18.77 7.42
N ARG A 122 -30.72 -19.52 7.68
CA ARG A 122 -30.98 -20.81 7.03
C ARG A 122 -31.05 -20.69 5.50
N GLU A 123 -31.64 -19.61 4.98
CA GLU A 123 -31.69 -19.33 3.54
C GLU A 123 -30.28 -19.23 2.92
N LEU A 124 -29.33 -18.65 3.65
CA LEU A 124 -27.93 -18.60 3.25
C LEU A 124 -27.27 -19.97 3.42
N TYR A 125 -27.47 -20.63 4.56
CA TYR A 125 -26.84 -21.91 4.87
C TYR A 125 -27.24 -23.01 3.91
N ASP A 126 -28.48 -23.02 3.42
CA ASP A 126 -29.03 -24.09 2.57
C ASP A 126 -28.81 -23.83 1.06
N LEU A 127 -28.05 -22.80 0.68
CA LEU A 127 -27.78 -22.47 -0.72
C LEU A 127 -27.19 -23.66 -1.50
N ASP A 128 -27.57 -23.82 -2.77
CA ASP A 128 -26.91 -24.78 -3.65
C ASP A 128 -25.47 -24.33 -3.95
N MET A 129 -24.54 -25.23 -3.63
CA MET A 129 -23.09 -25.04 -3.69
C MET A 129 -22.43 -26.09 -4.59
N THR A 130 -23.19 -26.80 -5.44
CA THR A 130 -22.65 -27.80 -6.37
C THR A 130 -21.56 -27.19 -7.24
N GLY A 131 -20.34 -27.76 -7.24
CA GLY A 131 -19.19 -27.24 -7.98
C GLY A 131 -18.54 -25.98 -7.38
N VAL A 132 -19.01 -25.50 -6.22
CA VAL A 132 -18.54 -24.29 -5.55
C VAL A 132 -17.99 -24.67 -4.18
N ALA A 133 -16.75 -24.26 -3.90
CA ALA A 133 -16.08 -24.50 -2.63
C ALA A 133 -16.35 -23.41 -1.59
N LEU A 134 -16.49 -22.16 -2.03
CA LEU A 134 -16.68 -21.02 -1.15
C LEU A 134 -17.65 -20.00 -1.76
N ALA A 135 -18.61 -19.52 -0.97
CA ALA A 135 -19.48 -18.43 -1.38
C ALA A 135 -19.46 -17.29 -0.37
N GLY A 136 -19.47 -16.07 -0.88
CA GLY A 136 -19.42 -14.84 -0.08
C GLY A 136 -19.97 -13.68 -0.87
N VAL A 137 -20.13 -12.53 -0.24
CA VAL A 137 -20.38 -11.29 -0.99
C VAL A 137 -19.04 -10.77 -1.49
N GLU A 138 -19.03 -10.25 -2.73
CA GLU A 138 -17.86 -9.58 -3.28
C GLU A 138 -17.43 -8.42 -2.38
N ASP A 139 -16.13 -8.27 -2.17
CA ASP A 139 -15.60 -7.13 -1.42
C ASP A 139 -15.93 -5.83 -2.15
N TYR A 140 -16.08 -4.70 -1.44
CA TYR A 140 -16.29 -3.42 -2.11
C TYR A 140 -15.14 -3.08 -3.07
N TYR A 141 -13.92 -3.58 -2.83
CA TYR A 141 -12.80 -3.46 -3.77
C TYR A 141 -12.49 -4.76 -4.52
N GLY A 142 -13.46 -5.66 -4.65
CA GLY A 142 -13.25 -7.01 -5.17
C GLY A 142 -12.55 -7.08 -6.53
N LYS A 143 -12.99 -6.32 -7.54
CA LYS A 143 -12.33 -6.29 -8.85
C LYS A 143 -10.89 -5.78 -8.76
N THR A 144 -10.69 -4.69 -8.02
CA THR A 144 -9.38 -4.07 -7.80
C THR A 144 -8.41 -5.05 -7.14
N LEU A 145 -8.86 -5.74 -6.08
CA LEU A 145 -8.04 -6.70 -5.35
C LEU A 145 -7.78 -7.99 -6.16
N ALA A 146 -8.79 -8.47 -6.91
CA ALA A 146 -8.62 -9.57 -7.84
C ALA A 146 -7.54 -9.28 -8.89
N GLN A 147 -7.54 -8.07 -9.45
CA GLN A 147 -6.54 -7.63 -10.42
C GLN A 147 -5.14 -7.57 -9.80
N CYS A 148 -5.01 -7.03 -8.59
CA CYS A 148 -3.72 -6.95 -7.90
C CYS A 148 -3.13 -8.32 -7.54
N LEU A 149 -3.98 -9.31 -7.26
CA LEU A 149 -3.57 -10.71 -7.04
C LEU A 149 -3.38 -11.50 -8.34
N PHE A 150 -3.63 -10.89 -9.50
CA PHE A 150 -3.60 -11.55 -10.80
C PHE A 150 -4.51 -12.79 -10.85
N LEU A 151 -5.70 -12.70 -10.24
CA LEU A 151 -6.71 -13.76 -10.35
C LEU A 151 -7.22 -13.88 -11.80
N LEU A 152 -7.88 -14.99 -12.11
CA LEU A 152 -8.57 -15.19 -13.40
C LEU A 152 -9.57 -14.06 -13.66
N GLU A 153 -9.80 -13.74 -14.94
CA GLU A 153 -10.65 -12.60 -15.36
C GLU A 153 -12.07 -12.64 -14.76
N ASP A 154 -12.65 -13.85 -14.64
CA ASP A 154 -13.98 -14.07 -14.05
C ASP A 154 -13.95 -14.37 -12.53
N ALA A 155 -12.76 -14.41 -11.93
CA ALA A 155 -12.61 -14.72 -10.51
C ALA A 155 -13.29 -13.67 -9.64
N VAL A 156 -13.75 -14.12 -8.49
CA VAL A 156 -14.45 -13.28 -7.53
C VAL A 156 -13.60 -13.11 -6.31
N TYR A 157 -13.32 -11.87 -5.93
CA TYR A 157 -12.68 -11.58 -4.67
C TYR A 157 -13.75 -11.28 -3.60
N LEU A 158 -13.92 -12.23 -2.69
CA LEU A 158 -14.96 -12.21 -1.66
C LEU A 158 -14.48 -11.47 -0.42
N ASN A 159 -15.37 -10.72 0.23
CA ASN A 159 -15.12 -10.23 1.59
C ASN A 159 -15.07 -11.42 2.56
N GLY A 160 -14.07 -11.43 3.44
CA GLY A 160 -13.77 -12.56 4.31
C GLY A 160 -14.74 -12.73 5.49
N GLY A 161 -15.60 -11.75 5.79
CA GLY A 161 -16.37 -11.77 7.03
C GLY A 161 -17.63 -12.62 7.05
N VAL A 162 -18.13 -13.02 5.87
CA VAL A 162 -19.27 -13.95 5.75
C VAL A 162 -18.98 -14.91 4.62
N LEU A 163 -18.67 -16.16 4.96
CA LEU A 163 -18.27 -17.17 3.99
C LEU A 163 -19.02 -18.49 4.22
N LEU A 164 -19.78 -18.94 3.23
CA LEU A 164 -20.37 -20.27 3.20
C LEU A 164 -19.37 -21.25 2.60
N TRP A 165 -18.87 -22.16 3.42
CA TRP A 165 -17.92 -23.20 3.02
C TRP A 165 -18.66 -24.46 2.58
N ASN A 166 -18.31 -24.98 1.41
CA ASN A 166 -18.67 -26.32 0.98
C ASN A 166 -17.41 -27.19 1.01
N LEU A 167 -17.24 -27.89 2.12
CA LEU A 167 -16.03 -28.67 2.39
C LEU A 167 -15.95 -29.97 1.57
N ARG A 168 -17.03 -30.37 0.90
CA ARG A 168 -17.01 -31.47 -0.09
C ARG A 168 -16.25 -31.11 -1.37
N GLU A 169 -16.21 -29.82 -1.71
CA GLU A 169 -15.56 -29.31 -2.92
C GLU A 169 -14.10 -28.90 -2.71
N ILE A 170 -13.63 -28.95 -1.46
CA ILE A 170 -12.23 -28.72 -1.09
C ILE A 170 -11.45 -30.02 -1.27
N ASP A 171 -10.35 -29.95 -2.03
CA ASP A 171 -9.38 -31.04 -2.13
C ASP A 171 -8.56 -31.13 -0.83
N ARG A 172 -9.10 -31.86 0.15
CA ARG A 172 -8.51 -31.97 1.50
C ARG A 172 -7.12 -32.62 1.49
N ALA A 173 -6.84 -33.52 0.54
CA ALA A 173 -5.56 -34.19 0.48
C ALA A 173 -4.39 -33.21 0.22
N ASN A 174 -4.66 -32.15 -0.54
CA ASN A 174 -3.66 -31.15 -0.92
C ASN A 174 -3.93 -29.76 -0.31
N TRP A 175 -5.02 -29.59 0.43
CA TRP A 175 -5.41 -28.30 1.01
C TRP A 175 -4.30 -27.72 1.89
N TRP A 176 -3.78 -28.54 2.80
CA TRP A 176 -2.79 -28.09 3.75
C TRP A 176 -1.45 -27.71 3.10
N GLU A 177 -0.96 -28.50 2.15
CA GLU A 177 0.27 -28.15 1.40
C GLU A 177 0.11 -26.80 0.69
N ARG A 178 -1.07 -26.55 0.13
CA ARG A 178 -1.36 -25.29 -0.57
C ARG A 178 -1.52 -24.09 0.37
N VAL A 179 -2.07 -24.27 1.56
CA VAL A 179 -2.14 -23.22 2.59
C VAL A 179 -0.74 -22.95 3.16
N ASP A 180 -0.01 -24.00 3.53
CA ASP A 180 1.35 -23.93 4.08
C ASP A 180 2.31 -23.20 3.13
N PHE A 181 2.15 -23.41 1.82
CA PHE A 181 2.87 -22.66 0.79
C PHE A 181 2.85 -21.15 1.07
N PHE A 182 1.68 -20.57 1.34
CA PHE A 182 1.54 -19.13 1.60
C PHE A 182 2.03 -18.74 3.00
N LEU A 183 1.71 -19.54 4.02
CA LEU A 183 2.03 -19.22 5.41
C LEU A 183 3.52 -19.39 5.76
N SER A 184 4.29 -20.14 4.98
CA SER A 184 5.67 -20.52 5.28
C SER A 184 6.73 -19.82 4.41
N GLY A 185 6.45 -18.61 3.92
CA GLY A 185 7.47 -17.75 3.27
C GLY A 185 7.13 -17.21 1.87
N ASN A 186 5.91 -17.43 1.38
CA ASN A 186 5.41 -16.87 0.11
C ASN A 186 4.47 -15.67 0.27
N HIS A 187 4.47 -15.04 1.44
CA HIS A 187 3.64 -13.88 1.76
C HIS A 187 3.77 -12.73 0.75
N LYS A 188 4.87 -12.63 0.00
CA LYS A 188 5.04 -11.66 -1.09
C LYS A 188 3.98 -11.74 -2.20
N TYR A 189 3.26 -12.86 -2.31
CA TYR A 189 2.12 -13.02 -3.23
C TYR A 189 0.77 -12.71 -2.57
N VAL A 190 0.77 -12.43 -1.27
CA VAL A 190 -0.38 -12.05 -0.45
C VAL A 190 -0.24 -10.56 -0.13
N MET A 191 -1.31 -9.80 -0.25
CA MET A 191 -1.31 -8.35 -0.03
C MET A 191 -1.84 -8.03 1.38
N ASN A 192 -2.44 -6.85 1.55
CA ASN A 192 -3.07 -6.39 2.79
C ASN A 192 -4.35 -7.18 3.17
N GLY A 193 -4.85 -8.05 2.28
CA GLY A 193 -6.03 -8.90 2.51
C GLY A 193 -5.73 -10.15 3.34
N SER A 194 -4.46 -10.42 3.67
CA SER A 194 -4.05 -11.49 4.60
C SER A 194 -4.64 -12.86 4.23
N ASP A 195 -5.51 -13.42 5.06
CA ASP A 195 -6.18 -14.71 4.85
C ASP A 195 -7.18 -14.69 3.67
N GLN A 196 -7.80 -13.54 3.39
CA GLN A 196 -8.78 -13.37 2.31
C GLN A 196 -8.11 -13.50 0.94
N ASP A 197 -6.91 -12.95 0.80
CA ASP A 197 -6.09 -13.11 -0.41
C ASP A 197 -5.71 -14.57 -0.66
N VAL A 198 -5.31 -15.29 0.40
CA VAL A 198 -4.96 -16.72 0.32
C VAL A 198 -6.15 -17.53 -0.15
N LEU A 199 -7.34 -17.30 0.41
CA LEU A 199 -8.56 -17.97 -0.05
C LEU A 199 -8.85 -17.65 -1.52
N ALA A 200 -8.71 -16.39 -1.94
CA ALA A 200 -8.93 -15.98 -3.32
C ALA A 200 -7.98 -16.69 -4.29
N LEU A 201 -6.69 -16.73 -3.98
CA LEU A 201 -5.68 -17.42 -4.79
C LEU A 201 -5.94 -18.93 -4.88
N LEU A 202 -6.32 -19.55 -3.76
CA LEU A 202 -6.54 -21.00 -3.68
C LEU A 202 -7.83 -21.46 -4.35
N LEU A 203 -8.88 -20.63 -4.34
CA LEU A 203 -10.24 -21.04 -4.70
C LEU A 203 -10.87 -20.21 -5.82
N GLN A 204 -10.10 -19.37 -6.53
CA GLN A 204 -10.59 -18.48 -7.60
C GLN A 204 -11.52 -19.12 -8.65
N GLU A 205 -11.36 -20.41 -8.96
CA GLU A 205 -12.24 -21.14 -9.92
C GLU A 205 -13.50 -21.74 -9.28
N LYS A 206 -13.55 -21.82 -7.94
CA LYS A 206 -14.62 -22.46 -7.16
C LYS A 206 -15.33 -21.49 -6.21
N MET A 207 -15.31 -20.19 -6.52
CA MET A 207 -15.93 -19.13 -5.72
C MET A 207 -17.26 -18.65 -6.31
N LYS A 208 -18.25 -18.37 -5.46
CA LYS A 208 -19.57 -17.86 -5.86
C LYS A 208 -19.92 -16.55 -5.17
N ARG A 209 -20.41 -15.58 -5.97
CA ARG A 209 -20.98 -14.31 -5.47
C ARG A 209 -22.34 -14.56 -4.83
N LEU A 210 -22.52 -14.00 -3.64
CA LEU A 210 -23.80 -13.91 -2.95
C LEU A 210 -24.44 -12.54 -3.16
N ASP A 211 -25.76 -12.48 -2.92
CA ASP A 211 -26.48 -11.22 -2.89
C ASP A 211 -25.89 -10.30 -1.80
N PRO A 212 -25.66 -8.99 -2.08
CA PRO A 212 -25.07 -8.06 -1.11
C PRO A 212 -25.83 -7.96 0.21
N CYS A 213 -27.10 -8.35 0.29
CA CYS A 213 -27.84 -8.39 1.55
C CYS A 213 -27.23 -9.38 2.57
N TRP A 214 -26.49 -10.40 2.14
CA TRP A 214 -25.88 -11.39 3.02
C TRP A 214 -24.57 -10.93 3.65
N ASN A 215 -24.03 -9.78 3.24
CA ASN A 215 -22.92 -9.13 3.89
C ASN A 215 -22.91 -7.64 3.50
N VAL A 216 -23.74 -6.85 4.21
CA VAL A 216 -23.74 -5.40 4.06
C VAL A 216 -22.54 -4.85 4.81
N GLN A 217 -21.48 -4.58 4.08
CA GLN A 217 -20.22 -4.04 4.58
C GLN A 217 -20.44 -2.55 4.97
N VAL A 218 -20.35 -2.23 6.25
CA VAL A 218 -20.49 -0.90 6.86
C VAL A 218 -19.12 -0.44 7.38
N ARG A 219 -18.49 0.52 6.70
CA ARG A 219 -17.17 1.09 7.00
C ARG A 219 -17.29 2.41 7.77
N GLU A 220 -18.16 3.31 7.29
CA GLU A 220 -18.41 4.62 7.91
C GLU A 220 -19.91 4.95 8.00
N LEU A 221 -20.27 5.85 8.91
CA LEU A 221 -21.65 6.35 9.10
C LEU A 221 -22.25 6.96 7.83
N GLU A 222 -21.43 7.37 6.87
CA GLU A 222 -21.84 7.99 5.60
C GLU A 222 -22.08 7.00 4.45
N ASP A 223 -21.83 5.71 4.62
CA ASP A 223 -21.88 4.72 3.53
C ASP A 223 -23.25 4.65 2.84
N ARG A 224 -24.35 4.97 3.54
CA ARG A 224 -25.70 5.07 2.93
C ARG A 224 -25.80 6.16 1.85
N ARG A 225 -24.96 7.20 1.91
CA ARG A 225 -24.91 8.29 0.91
C ARG A 225 -23.93 7.98 -0.22
N ASN A 226 -22.94 7.12 0.03
CA ASN A 226 -21.86 6.79 -0.90
C ASN A 226 -21.99 5.40 -1.55
N ILE A 227 -23.14 4.73 -1.48
CA ILE A 227 -23.36 3.43 -2.19
C ILE A 227 -22.98 3.52 -3.68
N THR A 228 -23.22 4.67 -4.32
CA THR A 228 -22.83 4.93 -5.72
C THR A 228 -21.33 5.15 -5.94
N ALA A 229 -20.58 5.44 -4.88
CA ALA A 229 -19.12 5.61 -4.92
C ALA A 229 -18.38 4.27 -4.74
N VAL A 230 -19.01 3.26 -4.12
CA VAL A 230 -18.41 1.94 -3.89
C VAL A 230 -19.00 0.83 -4.76
N CYS A 231 -20.32 0.78 -4.99
CA CYS A 231 -20.95 -0.28 -5.77
C CYS A 231 -20.87 -0.01 -7.27
N GLY A 232 -20.37 -0.98 -8.02
CA GLY A 232 -20.24 -0.93 -9.48
C GLY A 232 -18.98 -0.22 -9.97
N VAL A 233 -18.18 0.31 -9.04
CA VAL A 233 -16.90 0.99 -9.32
C VAL A 233 -15.74 -0.01 -9.18
N HIS A 234 -15.61 -0.66 -8.01
CA HIS A 234 -14.51 -1.60 -7.73
C HIS A 234 -15.00 -3.03 -7.49
N ASN A 235 -16.24 -3.32 -7.88
CA ASN A 235 -16.88 -4.63 -7.76
C ASN A 235 -17.94 -4.77 -8.86
N SER A 236 -18.54 -5.95 -8.96
CA SER A 236 -19.65 -6.22 -9.88
C SER A 236 -21.04 -5.91 -9.32
N MET A 237 -21.15 -5.40 -8.10
CA MET A 237 -22.43 -5.12 -7.44
C MET A 237 -23.08 -3.85 -7.99
N THR A 238 -24.37 -3.88 -8.31
CA THR A 238 -25.07 -2.67 -8.78
C THR A 238 -25.46 -1.75 -7.62
N PRO A 239 -25.47 -0.42 -7.82
CA PRO A 239 -25.99 0.53 -6.82
C PRO A 239 -27.41 0.20 -6.34
N GLU A 240 -28.27 -0.31 -7.23
CA GLU A 240 -29.64 -0.74 -6.91
C GLU A 240 -29.64 -1.92 -5.92
N ASN A 241 -28.83 -2.94 -6.17
CA ASN A 241 -28.73 -4.11 -5.29
C ASN A 241 -28.15 -3.72 -3.92
N CYS A 242 -27.12 -2.88 -3.89
CA CYS A 242 -26.56 -2.38 -2.64
C CYS A 242 -27.58 -1.53 -1.86
N ARG A 243 -28.30 -0.61 -2.52
CA ARG A 243 -29.36 0.19 -1.86
C ARG A 243 -30.47 -0.69 -1.27
N ARG A 244 -30.86 -1.76 -1.99
CA ARG A 244 -31.81 -2.76 -1.49
C ARG A 244 -31.23 -3.46 -0.26
N ALA A 245 -30.01 -3.96 -0.35
CA ALA A 245 -29.31 -4.64 0.74
C ALA A 245 -29.22 -3.77 2.01
N PHE A 246 -28.88 -2.49 1.90
CA PHE A 246 -28.85 -1.57 3.04
C PHE A 246 -30.22 -1.31 3.69
N ARG A 247 -31.32 -1.38 2.92
CA ARG A 247 -32.68 -1.22 3.46
C ARG A 247 -33.15 -2.48 4.18
N THR A 248 -32.84 -3.64 3.63
CA THR A 248 -33.27 -4.95 4.13
C THR A 248 -32.07 -5.90 4.21
N PRO A 249 -31.11 -5.65 5.12
CA PRO A 249 -29.94 -6.49 5.23
C PRO A 249 -30.33 -7.86 5.80
N GLY A 250 -29.69 -8.91 5.28
CA GLY A 250 -29.64 -10.21 5.92
C GLY A 250 -28.58 -10.25 7.01
N ILE A 251 -27.40 -9.70 6.73
CA ILE A 251 -26.32 -9.47 7.69
C ILE A 251 -25.81 -8.04 7.52
N ALA A 252 -25.59 -7.34 8.63
CA ALA A 252 -24.86 -6.08 8.66
C ALA A 252 -23.48 -6.34 9.27
N HIS A 253 -22.42 -6.11 8.49
CA HIS A 253 -21.03 -6.37 8.87
C HIS A 253 -20.29 -5.05 9.03
N TYR A 254 -19.81 -4.77 10.24
CA TYR A 254 -19.14 -3.51 10.56
C TYR A 254 -17.66 -3.58 10.23
N VAL A 255 -17.34 -3.72 8.94
CA VAL A 255 -15.97 -3.72 8.40
C VAL A 255 -15.22 -2.43 8.78
N GLU A 256 -13.88 -2.49 8.82
CA GLU A 256 -12.92 -1.38 8.96
C GLU A 256 -13.43 0.02 9.39
N GLY A 257 -12.89 0.60 10.46
CA GLY A 257 -13.24 1.97 10.88
C GLY A 257 -14.17 2.00 12.09
N SER A 258 -15.34 2.64 11.98
CA SER A 258 -16.21 2.96 13.12
C SER A 258 -17.04 1.76 13.58
N LYS A 259 -16.44 0.86 14.37
CA LYS A 259 -17.17 -0.23 15.03
C LYS A 259 -18.34 0.31 15.86
N PRO A 260 -19.46 -0.42 16.00
CA PRO A 260 -20.62 0.00 16.79
C PRO A 260 -20.30 0.40 18.23
N TRP A 261 -19.22 -0.16 18.77
CA TRP A 261 -18.70 0.04 20.12
C TRP A 261 -17.49 1.00 20.19
N SER A 262 -17.12 1.69 19.09
CA SER A 262 -15.94 2.57 19.00
C SER A 262 -16.28 4.07 18.93
N ALA A 263 -15.56 4.93 19.65
CA ALA A 263 -15.96 6.32 19.87
C ALA A 263 -15.77 7.30 18.67
N THR A 264 -15.51 6.85 17.44
CA THR A 264 -15.13 7.75 16.32
C THR A 264 -15.58 7.19 14.94
N PRO A 265 -16.15 7.99 14.00
CA PRO A 265 -16.46 9.43 14.01
C PRO A 265 -18.00 9.69 14.20
N PRO A 266 -18.53 10.92 14.04
CA PRO A 266 -19.50 11.52 14.98
C PRO A 266 -20.93 10.97 14.87
N ALA A 267 -21.59 10.81 16.02
CA ALA A 267 -23.02 10.54 16.18
C ALA A 267 -23.93 11.74 15.82
N SER A 268 -23.69 12.40 14.69
CA SER A 268 -24.59 13.44 14.16
C SER A 268 -25.78 12.86 13.37
N HIS A 269 -25.75 11.56 13.05
CA HIS A 269 -26.87 10.87 12.42
C HIS A 269 -27.23 9.56 13.14
N PRO A 270 -28.52 9.32 13.43
CA PRO A 270 -28.96 8.05 14.02
C PRO A 270 -28.76 6.92 13.01
N ASP A 271 -27.71 6.12 13.15
CA ASP A 271 -27.51 4.93 12.34
C ASP A 271 -28.41 3.78 12.84
N PRO A 272 -29.40 3.33 12.05
CA PRO A 272 -30.27 2.22 12.41
C PRO A 272 -29.51 0.89 12.53
N LEU A 273 -28.40 0.71 11.81
CA LEU A 273 -27.59 -0.51 11.89
C LEU A 273 -26.83 -0.56 13.21
N ARG A 274 -26.20 0.53 13.66
CA ARG A 274 -25.61 0.62 15.01
C ARG A 274 -26.64 0.39 16.13
N LYS A 275 -27.87 0.88 15.98
CA LYS A 275 -28.95 0.58 16.94
C LYS A 275 -29.28 -0.91 17.03
N ARG A 276 -29.22 -1.64 15.91
CA ARG A 276 -29.40 -3.10 15.90
C ARG A 276 -28.29 -3.81 16.68
N TRP A 277 -27.05 -3.35 16.56
CA TRP A 277 -25.96 -3.90 17.36
C TRP A 277 -26.24 -3.78 18.87
N PHE A 278 -26.62 -2.59 19.34
CA PHE A 278 -26.98 -2.39 20.76
C PHE A 278 -28.21 -3.18 21.20
N PHE A 279 -29.18 -3.39 20.30
CA PHE A 279 -30.34 -4.23 20.58
C PHE A 279 -29.93 -5.68 20.92
N TYR A 280 -29.02 -6.27 20.15
CA TYR A 280 -28.50 -7.62 20.45
C TYR A 280 -27.51 -7.63 21.61
N ALA A 281 -26.72 -6.56 21.79
CA ALA A 281 -25.81 -6.45 22.93
C ALA A 281 -26.56 -6.56 24.26
N LYS A 282 -27.73 -5.92 24.38
CA LYS A 282 -28.64 -5.98 25.54
C LYS A 282 -29.11 -7.40 25.89
N MET A 283 -29.02 -8.36 24.97
CA MET A 283 -29.38 -9.76 25.22
C MET A 283 -28.23 -10.57 25.84
N THR A 284 -27.05 -9.96 25.98
CA THR A 284 -25.84 -10.60 26.51
C THR A 284 -25.51 -10.04 27.89
N GLY A 285 -24.86 -10.86 28.73
CA GLY A 285 -24.29 -10.44 30.01
C GLY A 285 -23.06 -9.52 29.89
N TYR A 286 -22.64 -9.17 28.66
CA TYR A 286 -21.59 -8.17 28.41
C TYR A 286 -22.14 -6.74 28.39
N TYR A 287 -23.46 -6.54 28.34
CA TYR A 287 -24.08 -5.21 28.35
C TYR A 287 -24.10 -4.57 29.74
N GLY A 288 -22.96 -4.01 30.13
CA GLY A 288 -22.75 -3.29 31.39
C GLY A 288 -22.92 -1.77 31.30
N GLU A 289 -22.67 -1.08 32.43
CA GLU A 289 -22.77 0.38 32.55
C GLU A 289 -21.93 1.15 31.53
N ALA A 290 -20.77 0.62 31.12
CA ALA A 290 -19.93 1.22 30.08
C ALA A 290 -20.64 1.29 28.71
N TRP A 291 -21.33 0.22 28.31
CA TRP A 291 -22.09 0.18 27.05
C TRP A 291 -23.40 0.98 27.14
N LYS A 292 -24.05 1.02 28.31
CA LYS A 292 -25.20 1.90 28.57
C LYS A 292 -24.83 3.37 28.48
N ALA A 293 -23.73 3.75 29.13
CA ALA A 293 -23.16 5.09 29.02
C ALA A 293 -22.84 5.38 27.56
N TYR A 294 -22.12 4.51 26.88
CA TYR A 294 -21.75 4.70 25.48
C TYR A 294 -22.97 4.80 24.52
N GLU A 295 -24.06 4.05 24.75
CA GLU A 295 -25.32 4.17 24.00
C GLU A 295 -26.00 5.55 24.22
N THR A 296 -25.85 6.13 25.42
CA THR A 296 -26.50 7.39 25.82
C THR A 296 -25.63 8.63 25.60
N GLN A 297 -24.33 8.45 25.39
CA GLN A 297 -23.34 9.50 25.20
C GLN A 297 -23.51 10.20 23.81
N LYS A 298 -23.93 11.47 23.80
CA LYS A 298 -23.65 12.42 22.70
C LYS A 298 -22.33 13.15 23.02
N PHE A 299 -21.21 12.80 22.38
CA PHE A 299 -19.90 13.33 22.82
C PHE A 299 -18.98 13.90 21.72
N PRO A 300 -18.10 14.86 22.11
CA PRO A 300 -17.14 15.56 21.25
C PRO A 300 -15.80 14.81 21.14
N ALA A 301 -14.95 15.26 20.21
CA ALA A 301 -13.85 14.48 19.63
C ALA A 301 -12.51 14.42 20.41
N ARG A 302 -11.80 13.29 20.18
CA ARG A 302 -10.34 12.98 20.26
C ARG A 302 -9.69 12.56 21.60
N GLN A 303 -8.99 11.41 21.56
CA GLN A 303 -7.59 11.21 22.05
C GLN A 303 -6.97 9.87 21.55
N ARG A 304 -5.62 9.82 21.45
CA ARG A 304 -4.73 8.79 20.83
C ARG A 304 -4.20 7.72 21.82
N ALA A 305 -3.62 6.62 21.32
CA ALA A 305 -2.40 5.89 21.80
C ALA A 305 -2.20 4.61 20.92
N SER A 306 -1.06 4.21 20.33
CA SER A 306 0.34 3.95 20.74
C SER A 306 0.57 2.71 21.62
N GLN A 307 1.16 1.64 21.06
CA GLN A 307 2.13 0.69 21.66
C GLN A 307 2.25 -0.58 20.80
N LEU A 308 3.48 -1.05 20.51
CA LEU A 308 3.90 -2.48 20.52
C LEU A 308 5.37 -2.59 20.07
N ALA A 309 6.18 -3.30 20.86
CA ALA A 309 7.61 -3.51 20.66
C ALA A 309 8.01 -4.99 20.87
N ALA A 310 8.88 -5.47 19.97
CA ALA A 310 9.98 -6.45 20.08
C ALA A 310 9.74 -7.97 20.36
N TRP A 311 10.22 -8.82 19.42
CA TRP A 311 10.80 -10.16 19.68
C TRP A 311 11.75 -10.60 18.52
N PRO A 312 12.82 -11.39 18.73
CA PRO A 312 13.87 -11.67 17.73
C PRO A 312 13.72 -13.02 16.99
N VAL A 313 14.34 -13.18 15.81
CA VAL A 313 14.35 -14.42 15.01
C VAL A 313 15.74 -14.72 14.45
N SER A 314 16.13 -16.00 14.49
CA SER A 314 17.22 -16.60 13.71
C SER A 314 16.65 -17.59 12.67
N GLU A 315 17.31 -17.72 11.51
CA GLU A 315 16.86 -18.48 10.34
C GLU A 315 17.39 -19.94 10.26
N PRO A 316 16.64 -20.83 9.58
CA PRO A 316 17.27 -21.68 8.57
C PRO A 316 16.44 -21.88 7.27
N ALA A 317 17.14 -22.20 6.17
CA ALA A 317 16.66 -22.28 4.77
C ALA A 317 16.32 -23.71 4.28
N PHE A 318 15.30 -23.87 3.40
CA PHE A 318 15.01 -25.12 2.63
C PHE A 318 14.34 -24.86 1.24
N PRO A 319 14.34 -25.83 0.28
CA PRO A 319 14.13 -25.62 -1.17
C PRO A 319 12.77 -26.11 -1.77
N TRP A 320 12.48 -25.71 -3.02
CA TRP A 320 11.18 -25.73 -3.73
C TRP A 320 10.92 -26.92 -4.68
N ASN A 321 9.65 -27.32 -4.92
CA ASN A 321 9.24 -28.36 -5.91
C ASN A 321 8.73 -27.79 -7.27
N GLU A 322 8.66 -28.65 -8.31
CA GLU A 322 8.49 -28.28 -9.74
C GLU A 322 7.05 -27.97 -10.20
N ALA A 323 6.02 -28.42 -9.50
CA ALA A 323 4.62 -28.24 -9.92
C ALA A 323 4.19 -26.77 -9.84
N VAL A 324 4.62 -26.08 -8.79
CA VAL A 324 4.37 -24.64 -8.57
C VAL A 324 5.09 -23.80 -9.63
N LYS A 325 6.31 -24.21 -10.03
CA LYS A 325 7.07 -23.54 -11.09
C LYS A 325 6.37 -23.63 -12.45
N ALA A 326 5.73 -24.76 -12.75
CA ALA A 326 5.04 -24.98 -14.02
C ALA A 326 3.75 -24.15 -14.16
N ALA A 327 2.96 -24.04 -13.08
CA ALA A 327 1.73 -23.24 -13.06
C ALA A 327 2.01 -21.74 -13.27
N LEU A 328 3.01 -21.21 -12.56
CA LEU A 328 3.48 -19.83 -12.71
C LEU A 328 4.02 -19.56 -14.13
N LYS A 329 4.79 -20.49 -14.69
CA LYS A 329 5.35 -20.36 -16.05
C LYS A 329 4.29 -20.31 -17.14
N ASN A 330 3.27 -21.17 -17.07
CA ASN A 330 2.23 -21.22 -18.09
C ASN A 330 1.32 -19.98 -18.08
N ASN A 331 1.06 -19.42 -16.89
CA ASN A 331 0.27 -18.20 -16.76
C ASN A 331 1.02 -16.97 -17.30
N LEU A 332 2.33 -16.88 -17.02
CA LEU A 332 3.22 -15.85 -17.59
C LEU A 332 3.34 -15.93 -19.12
N LEU A 333 3.41 -17.14 -19.68
CA LEU A 333 3.52 -17.33 -21.14
C LEU A 333 2.24 -16.95 -21.89
N ARG A 334 1.06 -17.12 -21.27
CA ARG A 334 -0.22 -16.74 -21.86
C ARG A 334 -0.38 -15.23 -21.96
N GLN A 335 0.04 -14.50 -20.93
CA GLN A 335 0.02 -13.03 -20.88
C GLN A 335 1.05 -12.38 -21.83
N LEU A 336 2.20 -13.02 -22.02
CA LEU A 336 3.20 -12.54 -22.99
C LEU A 336 2.67 -12.56 -24.43
N ASN A 337 1.76 -13.49 -24.76
CA ASN A 337 1.21 -13.61 -26.11
C ASN A 337 0.02 -12.68 -26.39
N GLU A 338 -0.69 -12.18 -25.37
CA GLU A 338 -1.84 -11.27 -25.56
C GLU A 338 -1.44 -9.77 -25.56
N GLN A 339 -0.20 -9.44 -25.14
CA GLN A 339 0.34 -8.08 -25.13
C GLN A 339 1.14 -7.67 -26.38
N GLU A 340 1.11 -8.45 -27.47
CA GLU A 340 1.72 -8.09 -28.77
C GLU A 340 0.93 -6.98 -29.53
N ARG A 341 0.58 -5.89 -28.85
CA ARG A 341 0.35 -4.59 -29.50
C ARG A 341 1.47 -3.65 -29.09
N GLU A 342 2.53 -3.65 -29.88
CA GLU A 342 3.58 -2.63 -29.85
C GLU A 342 2.95 -1.24 -30.02
N LYS A 343 2.95 -0.45 -28.95
CA LYS A 343 2.93 1.01 -29.05
C LYS A 343 4.11 1.51 -28.24
N GLU A 344 5.04 2.18 -28.92
CA GLU A 344 6.16 2.87 -28.27
C GLU A 344 5.65 4.14 -27.58
N PHE A 345 5.98 4.30 -26.31
CA PHE A 345 5.72 5.53 -25.55
C PHE A 345 6.64 6.66 -26.05
N SER A 346 6.05 7.83 -26.34
CA SER A 346 6.77 9.03 -26.80
C SER A 346 6.20 10.30 -26.16
N LEU A 347 7.05 11.04 -25.43
CA LEU A 347 6.70 12.35 -24.87
C LEU A 347 6.39 13.38 -25.97
N ASP A 348 7.02 13.28 -27.15
CA ASP A 348 6.80 14.19 -28.27
C ASP A 348 5.40 14.04 -28.88
N GLU A 349 4.82 12.83 -28.84
CA GLU A 349 3.44 12.60 -29.30
C GLU A 349 2.40 13.24 -28.37
N LEU A 350 2.70 13.25 -27.06
CA LEU A 350 1.91 13.89 -26.01
C LEU A 350 1.87 15.43 -26.20
N ALA A 351 2.98 16.02 -26.66
CA ALA A 351 3.11 17.44 -26.89
C ALA A 351 2.44 17.94 -28.20
N THR A 352 2.19 17.06 -29.17
CA THR A 352 1.86 17.46 -30.56
C THR A 352 0.45 17.09 -31.05
N LYS A 353 -0.34 16.32 -30.29
CA LYS A 353 -1.70 15.88 -30.70
C LYS A 353 -2.82 16.39 -29.75
N PRO A 354 -3.40 17.57 -29.99
CA PRO A 354 -4.45 18.15 -29.12
C PRO A 354 -5.85 17.52 -29.28
N ASP A 355 -6.10 16.72 -30.31
CA ASP A 355 -7.45 16.27 -30.73
C ASP A 355 -7.87 14.86 -30.29
N ARG A 356 -7.10 14.16 -29.43
CA ARG A 356 -7.67 13.03 -28.68
C ARG A 356 -8.58 13.60 -27.60
N ARG A 357 -9.84 13.80 -27.97
CA ARG A 357 -10.97 14.23 -27.14
C ARG A 357 -10.98 13.56 -25.75
N LEU A 358 -10.37 14.23 -24.78
CA LEU A 358 -10.78 14.25 -23.38
C LEU A 358 -12.08 15.08 -23.28
N LEU A 359 -13.22 14.57 -23.74
CA LEU A 359 -14.53 15.20 -23.53
C LEU A 359 -15.13 14.63 -22.22
N SER A 360 -15.79 15.32 -21.29
CA SER A 360 -16.34 16.69 -21.04
C SER A 360 -17.23 16.55 -19.76
N PRO A 361 -17.74 17.57 -19.00
CA PRO A 361 -17.72 19.03 -19.17
C PRO A 361 -17.20 19.85 -17.97
N HIS A 362 -16.92 21.11 -18.26
CA HIS A 362 -16.86 22.32 -17.42
C HIS A 362 -16.60 22.18 -15.88
N PRO A 363 -15.54 22.84 -15.34
CA PRO A 363 -15.11 22.68 -13.95
C PRO A 363 -16.18 22.95 -12.89
N ARG A 364 -17.17 23.82 -13.15
CA ARG A 364 -18.06 24.33 -12.11
C ARG A 364 -19.19 23.39 -11.67
N GLU A 365 -19.55 22.38 -12.46
CA GLU A 365 -20.63 21.46 -12.10
C GLU A 365 -20.13 20.17 -11.42
N VAL A 366 -18.89 19.76 -11.69
CA VAL A 366 -18.22 18.64 -10.99
C VAL A 366 -17.84 19.02 -9.55
N ILE A 367 -17.59 20.31 -9.29
CA ILE A 367 -17.16 20.86 -7.99
C ILE A 367 -18.25 20.78 -6.89
N ARG A 368 -19.54 20.58 -7.24
CA ARG A 368 -20.63 20.58 -6.23
C ARG A 368 -21.06 19.20 -5.72
N GLY A 369 -20.63 18.11 -6.37
CA GLY A 369 -21.02 16.74 -6.00
C GLY A 369 -19.92 15.93 -5.32
N ALA A 370 -18.66 16.30 -5.52
CA ALA A 370 -17.53 15.65 -4.87
C ALA A 370 -17.14 16.42 -3.62
N GLY A 371 -17.25 15.79 -2.46
CA GLY A 371 -16.50 16.21 -1.27
C GLY A 371 -14.99 16.19 -1.55
N PRO A 372 -14.14 16.42 -0.53
CA PRO A 372 -12.69 16.67 -0.70
C PRO A 372 -11.89 15.57 -1.43
N LEU A 373 -12.51 14.44 -1.79
CA LEU A 373 -11.98 13.32 -2.56
C LEU A 373 -12.05 13.46 -4.09
N GLY A 374 -12.58 14.58 -4.62
CA GLY A 374 -12.71 14.80 -6.06
C GLY A 374 -11.50 15.37 -6.79
N LEU A 375 -10.37 15.63 -6.10
CA LEU A 375 -9.33 16.53 -6.62
C LEU A 375 -8.05 15.85 -7.15
N PHE A 376 -7.83 14.57 -6.89
CA PHE A 376 -6.45 14.06 -6.83
C PHE A 376 -5.98 13.24 -8.04
N GLY A 377 -6.86 12.98 -9.01
CA GLY A 377 -6.63 11.97 -10.05
C GLY A 377 -6.78 12.40 -11.51
N LEU A 378 -6.86 13.69 -11.82
CA LEU A 378 -6.86 14.14 -13.22
C LEU A 378 -5.47 14.65 -13.60
N LEU A 379 -4.76 13.79 -14.36
CA LEU A 379 -4.12 14.08 -15.65
C LEU A 379 -3.76 15.54 -15.88
N PHE A 380 -2.54 15.81 -16.36
CA PHE A 380 -2.23 17.03 -17.11
C PHE A 380 -3.40 17.44 -18.01
N HIS A 381 -4.25 18.33 -17.51
CA HIS A 381 -5.29 18.95 -18.29
C HIS A 381 -4.58 20.09 -19.02
N THR A 382 -4.95 20.33 -20.28
CA THR A 382 -4.55 21.53 -21.03
C THR A 382 -4.79 22.80 -20.21
N ALA A 383 -5.78 22.79 -19.31
CA ALA A 383 -6.08 23.86 -18.36
C ALA A 383 -5.00 24.10 -17.29
N CYS A 384 -4.21 23.11 -16.87
CA CYS A 384 -3.09 23.32 -15.94
C CYS A 384 -1.89 23.97 -16.67
N ILE A 385 -1.63 23.56 -17.91
CA ILE A 385 -0.61 24.21 -18.77
C ILE A 385 -1.07 25.62 -19.17
N ASP A 386 -2.36 25.82 -19.44
CA ASP A 386 -2.93 27.14 -19.75
C ASP A 386 -3.04 28.04 -18.50
N ALA A 387 -3.30 27.49 -17.31
CA ALA A 387 -3.23 28.23 -16.04
C ALA A 387 -1.78 28.59 -15.67
N LEU A 388 -0.81 27.70 -15.95
CA LEU A 388 0.62 28.02 -15.84
C LEU A 388 1.09 29.10 -16.83
N ARG A 389 0.30 29.37 -17.88
CA ARG A 389 0.55 30.43 -18.87
C ARG A 389 -0.14 31.76 -18.55
N GLN A 390 -1.08 31.81 -17.60
CA GLN A 390 -1.78 33.04 -17.23
C GLN A 390 -1.18 33.65 -15.95
N PRO A 391 -0.61 34.87 -16.00
CA PRO A 391 0.06 35.50 -14.84
C PRO A 391 -0.85 35.79 -13.64
N ASP A 392 -2.17 35.79 -13.82
CA ASP A 392 -3.12 36.44 -12.92
C ASP A 392 -3.94 35.49 -12.01
N ASP A 393 -3.75 34.17 -12.08
CA ASP A 393 -4.48 33.18 -11.25
C ASP A 393 -3.53 32.17 -10.56
N LEU A 394 -2.52 32.71 -9.88
CA LEU A 394 -1.49 31.92 -9.19
C LEU A 394 -2.00 31.28 -7.88
N ASP A 395 -2.98 31.90 -7.22
CA ASP A 395 -3.52 31.45 -5.92
C ASP A 395 -4.45 30.21 -6.08
N GLY A 396 -5.16 30.08 -7.21
CA GLY A 396 -5.99 28.92 -7.53
C GLY A 396 -5.17 27.68 -7.91
N ALA A 397 -4.07 27.87 -8.63
CA ALA A 397 -3.12 26.81 -8.94
C ALA A 397 -2.33 26.33 -7.70
N GLU A 398 -2.10 27.24 -6.75
CA GLU A 398 -1.40 27.00 -5.48
C GLU A 398 -2.13 26.01 -4.57
N GLY A 399 -3.45 26.12 -4.42
CA GLY A 399 -4.25 25.19 -3.62
C GLY A 399 -4.28 23.76 -4.18
N PHE A 400 -4.21 23.61 -5.50
CA PHE A 400 -4.28 22.31 -6.18
C PHE A 400 -2.96 21.53 -6.07
N VAL A 401 -1.82 22.20 -6.31
CA VAL A 401 -0.48 21.57 -6.21
C VAL A 401 -0.16 21.17 -4.76
N GLN A 402 -0.51 21.99 -3.77
CA GLN A 402 -0.21 21.69 -2.36
C GLN A 402 -1.03 20.52 -1.77
N HIS A 403 -2.24 20.25 -2.28
CA HIS A 403 -3.03 19.11 -1.85
C HIS A 403 -2.42 17.79 -2.37
N VAL A 404 -2.07 17.72 -3.66
CA VAL A 404 -1.63 16.47 -4.32
C VAL A 404 -0.35 15.85 -3.73
N PHE A 405 0.54 16.64 -3.13
CA PHE A 405 1.85 16.17 -2.65
C PHE A 405 1.93 15.88 -1.14
N ARG A 406 0.83 15.98 -0.39
CA ARG A 406 0.85 15.87 1.08
C ARG A 406 0.38 14.55 1.67
N ASP A 407 -0.35 13.75 0.92
CA ASP A 407 -0.95 12.52 1.46
C ASP A 407 -0.13 11.28 1.06
N ASN A 408 0.18 10.46 2.08
CA ASN A 408 0.80 9.15 1.93
C ASN A 408 -0.01 8.31 0.94
N TRP A 409 0.48 8.22 -0.29
CA TRP A 409 -0.16 7.51 -1.38
C TRP A 409 -0.40 6.05 -0.99
N LYS A 410 -1.67 5.62 -0.96
CA LYS A 410 -2.00 4.23 -0.66
C LYS A 410 -2.06 3.42 -1.94
N LEU A 411 -1.67 2.14 -1.85
CA LEU A 411 -1.76 1.18 -2.96
C LEU A 411 -3.18 1.15 -3.57
N GLU A 412 -4.21 1.34 -2.73
CA GLU A 412 -5.61 1.38 -3.16
C GLU A 412 -5.89 2.51 -4.17
N GLU A 413 -5.39 3.72 -3.93
CA GLU A 413 -5.61 4.90 -4.79
C GLU A 413 -4.92 4.73 -6.15
N HIS A 414 -3.76 4.06 -6.14
CA HIS A 414 -2.93 3.81 -7.31
C HIS A 414 -3.55 2.77 -8.27
N VAL A 415 -4.22 1.77 -7.72
CA VAL A 415 -4.90 0.74 -8.50
C VAL A 415 -6.24 1.27 -9.02
N CYS A 416 -6.94 2.11 -8.27
CA CYS A 416 -8.18 2.77 -8.73
C CYS A 416 -7.94 3.66 -9.95
N LEU A 417 -6.82 4.40 -9.99
CA LEU A 417 -6.41 5.21 -11.16
C LEU A 417 -6.06 4.36 -12.38
N ASN A 418 -5.29 3.28 -12.19
CA ASN A 418 -4.99 2.31 -13.24
C ASN A 418 -6.26 1.65 -13.80
N ALA A 419 -7.16 1.21 -12.92
CA ALA A 419 -8.41 0.57 -13.29
C ALA A 419 -9.32 1.54 -14.06
N ALA A 420 -9.43 2.80 -13.64
CA ALA A 420 -10.21 3.83 -14.34
C ALA A 420 -9.63 4.18 -15.72
N ALA A 421 -8.30 4.21 -15.87
CA ALA A 421 -7.64 4.43 -17.17
C ALA A 421 -7.89 3.26 -18.14
N ILE A 422 -7.79 2.03 -17.62
CA ILE A 422 -8.03 0.79 -18.39
C ILE A 422 -9.52 0.65 -18.77
N GLU A 423 -10.45 0.86 -17.83
CA GLU A 423 -11.90 0.75 -18.08
C GLU A 423 -12.45 1.90 -18.94
N GLY A 424 -11.91 3.12 -18.79
CA GLY A 424 -12.32 4.29 -19.56
C GLY A 424 -11.72 4.40 -20.97
N ARG A 425 -10.76 3.54 -21.35
CA ARG A 425 -9.87 3.74 -22.51
C ARG A 425 -9.22 5.13 -22.52
N LEU A 426 -8.90 5.64 -21.33
CA LEU A 426 -8.22 6.91 -21.16
C LEU A 426 -6.71 6.66 -21.15
N ASP A 427 -5.95 7.46 -21.90
CA ASP A 427 -4.49 7.43 -21.83
C ASP A 427 -4.07 7.99 -20.45
N GLY A 428 -3.84 7.12 -19.47
CA GLY A 428 -3.41 7.46 -18.12
C GLY A 428 -1.89 7.58 -18.00
N TYR A 429 -1.39 8.60 -17.29
CA TYR A 429 0.04 8.81 -17.07
C TYR A 429 0.35 8.98 -15.58
N PHE A 430 1.43 8.35 -15.13
CA PHE A 430 2.05 8.47 -13.82
C PHE A 430 3.10 9.57 -13.87
N ALA A 431 2.91 10.63 -13.09
CA ALA A 431 3.86 11.73 -13.00
C ALA A 431 4.41 11.85 -11.57
N GLU A 432 5.73 11.98 -11.45
CA GLU A 432 6.40 12.35 -10.21
C GLU A 432 7.38 13.49 -10.46
N ILE A 433 7.89 14.09 -9.40
CA ILE A 433 8.92 15.11 -9.48
C ILE A 433 10.23 14.48 -9.98
N ALA A 434 10.82 15.04 -11.03
CA ALA A 434 12.05 14.50 -11.60
C ALA A 434 13.23 14.54 -10.61
N PHE A 435 14.28 13.81 -10.97
CA PHE A 435 15.54 13.74 -10.23
C PHE A 435 16.26 15.10 -10.10
N LEU A 436 15.98 16.06 -10.98
CA LEU A 436 16.27 17.48 -10.80
C LEU A 436 14.96 18.24 -10.96
N THR A 437 14.61 19.09 -10.00
CA THR A 437 13.29 19.74 -10.02
C THR A 437 13.26 21.20 -9.63
N SER A 438 13.89 21.60 -8.52
CA SER A 438 13.61 22.88 -7.90
C SER A 438 14.74 23.32 -6.97
N VAL A 439 14.64 24.56 -6.48
CA VAL A 439 15.51 25.05 -5.41
C VAL A 439 15.04 24.49 -4.07
N LEU A 440 13.80 24.76 -3.67
CA LEU A 440 13.26 24.27 -2.40
C LEU A 440 12.41 23.03 -2.56
N HIS A 441 12.37 22.23 -1.50
CA HIS A 441 11.26 21.31 -1.26
C HIS A 441 9.97 22.12 -1.08
N VAL A 442 8.81 21.54 -1.44
CA VAL A 442 7.50 22.19 -1.23
C VAL A 442 7.42 22.63 0.24
N THR A 443 7.27 23.94 0.45
CA THR A 443 7.25 24.58 1.77
C THR A 443 5.99 25.41 1.92
N ASP A 444 5.44 25.41 3.14
CA ASP A 444 4.31 26.25 3.54
C ASP A 444 4.73 27.69 3.86
N ASP A 445 6.01 28.04 3.68
CA ASP A 445 6.43 29.43 3.79
C ASP A 445 6.08 30.20 2.52
N PHE A 446 4.82 30.64 2.44
CA PHE A 446 4.26 31.47 1.37
C PHE A 446 4.98 32.81 1.18
N THR A 447 5.79 33.20 2.16
CA THR A 447 6.57 34.43 2.05
C THR A 447 7.80 34.25 1.15
N ILE A 448 8.14 33.02 0.76
CA ILE A 448 9.17 32.74 -0.24
C ILE A 448 8.54 32.76 -1.64
N PRO A 449 9.10 33.53 -2.61
CA PRO A 449 8.57 33.60 -3.96
C PRO A 449 8.37 32.23 -4.61
N LEU A 450 7.22 32.06 -5.28
CA LEU A 450 6.82 30.79 -5.91
C LEU A 450 7.90 30.20 -6.82
N LYS A 451 8.65 31.06 -7.53
CA LYS A 451 9.71 30.63 -8.43
C LYS A 451 10.79 29.76 -7.77
N TYR A 452 10.99 29.86 -6.45
CA TYR A 452 11.97 29.05 -5.70
C TYR A 452 11.40 27.76 -5.12
N ARG A 453 10.09 27.67 -4.91
CA ARG A 453 9.41 26.55 -4.25
C ARG A 453 8.57 25.67 -5.18
N ARG A 454 8.37 26.05 -6.44
CA ARG A 454 7.70 25.21 -7.45
C ARG A 454 8.65 24.20 -8.11
N ALA A 455 8.11 23.05 -8.49
CA ALA A 455 8.79 22.03 -9.29
C ALA A 455 8.83 22.44 -10.77
N TYR A 456 9.95 22.16 -11.43
CA TYR A 456 10.16 22.42 -12.85
C TYR A 456 10.58 21.19 -13.65
N GLY A 457 10.91 20.10 -12.97
CA GLY A 457 11.24 18.82 -13.58
C GLY A 457 10.23 17.77 -13.16
N PHE A 458 9.74 17.01 -14.12
CA PHE A 458 8.79 15.92 -13.91
C PHE A 458 9.24 14.68 -14.67
N ILE A 459 9.11 13.51 -14.04
CA ILE A 459 9.25 12.22 -14.71
C ILE A 459 7.86 11.66 -14.98
N VAL A 460 7.61 11.20 -16.21
CA VAL A 460 6.30 10.78 -16.66
C VAL A 460 6.40 9.40 -17.33
N ASP A 461 5.56 8.46 -16.88
CA ASP A 461 5.50 7.09 -17.37
C ASP A 461 4.03 6.70 -17.59
N ASP A 462 3.70 5.92 -18.62
CA ASP A 462 2.33 5.51 -18.93
C ASP A 462 1.91 4.16 -18.28
N ARG A 463 2.78 3.54 -17.49
CA ARG A 463 2.55 2.23 -16.86
C ARG A 463 2.78 2.18 -15.36
N GLY A 464 3.67 3.01 -14.81
CA GLY A 464 3.87 3.06 -13.36
C GLY A 464 5.03 3.95 -12.91
N PHE A 465 5.15 4.19 -11.61
CA PHE A 465 6.25 4.98 -11.06
C PHE A 465 7.60 4.27 -11.19
N TYR A 466 8.66 5.04 -11.45
CA TYR A 466 10.02 4.52 -11.60
C TYR A 466 10.54 3.80 -10.34
N PHE A 467 10.10 4.21 -9.14
CA PHE A 467 10.54 3.63 -7.88
C PHE A 467 9.85 2.30 -7.53
N ASP A 468 8.92 1.84 -8.38
CA ASP A 468 8.13 0.65 -8.16
C ASP A 468 8.83 -0.61 -8.67
N ALA A 469 9.30 -1.45 -7.75
CA ALA A 469 9.95 -2.71 -8.09
C ALA A 469 8.98 -3.90 -8.20
N PHE A 470 7.69 -3.71 -7.90
CA PHE A 470 6.67 -4.77 -8.03
C PHE A 470 6.10 -4.84 -9.44
N LEU A 471 5.81 -3.69 -10.07
CA LEU A 471 5.17 -3.59 -11.38
C LEU A 471 6.14 -2.98 -12.42
N PRO A 472 6.22 -3.50 -13.66
CA PRO A 472 7.18 -2.99 -14.64
C PRO A 472 6.65 -1.69 -15.27
N GLY A 473 7.31 -0.57 -15.00
CA GLY A 473 7.05 0.70 -15.71
C GLY A 473 7.55 0.67 -17.17
N SER A 474 7.12 1.64 -17.97
CA SER A 474 7.63 1.80 -19.34
C SER A 474 9.10 2.20 -19.38
N LEU A 475 9.58 2.93 -18.37
CA LEU A 475 11.01 3.23 -18.20
C LEU A 475 11.83 1.94 -18.03
N GLU A 476 11.42 1.05 -17.12
CA GLU A 476 12.14 -0.22 -16.92
C GLU A 476 12.14 -1.06 -18.21
N ARG A 477 11.03 -1.09 -18.94
CA ARG A 477 10.93 -1.77 -20.23
C ARG A 477 11.83 -1.16 -21.30
N TYR A 478 11.90 0.17 -21.36
CA TYR A 478 12.78 0.90 -22.27
C TYR A 478 14.25 0.57 -21.99
N LEU A 479 14.66 0.65 -20.71
CA LEU A 479 16.02 0.31 -20.28
C LEU A 479 16.39 -1.15 -20.60
N HIS A 480 15.39 -2.03 -20.63
CA HIS A 480 15.56 -3.42 -21.03
C HIS A 480 15.67 -3.64 -22.54
N SER A 481 15.18 -2.72 -23.38
CA SER A 481 15.19 -2.87 -24.83
C SER A 481 16.49 -2.39 -25.45
N GLU A 482 16.80 -2.89 -26.65
CA GLU A 482 17.91 -2.39 -27.47
C GLU A 482 17.75 -0.90 -27.81
N SER A 483 16.52 -0.37 -27.76
CA SER A 483 16.23 1.06 -28.00
C SER A 483 16.85 1.99 -26.96
N SER A 484 17.30 1.48 -25.81
CA SER A 484 18.03 2.27 -24.81
C SER A 484 19.54 2.28 -25.00
N ALA A 485 20.06 1.60 -26.03
CA ALA A 485 21.46 1.72 -26.43
C ALA A 485 21.72 3.12 -27.00
N LEU A 486 22.76 3.78 -26.46
CA LEU A 486 23.15 5.12 -26.90
C LEU A 486 24.24 5.08 -27.97
N ASP A 487 24.16 6.00 -28.92
CA ASP A 487 25.29 6.24 -29.81
C ASP A 487 26.44 7.02 -29.12
N ALA A 488 27.57 7.20 -29.81
CA ALA A 488 28.74 7.86 -29.25
C ALA A 488 28.48 9.34 -28.87
N GLN A 489 27.62 10.03 -29.61
CA GLN A 489 27.27 11.43 -29.38
C GLN A 489 26.30 11.57 -28.20
N GLU A 490 25.29 10.71 -28.12
CA GLU A 490 24.34 10.63 -27.02
C GLU A 490 25.03 10.27 -25.70
N ALA A 491 25.92 9.28 -25.73
CA ALA A 491 26.72 8.92 -24.57
C ALA A 491 27.65 10.07 -24.14
N ALA A 492 28.25 10.81 -25.10
CA ALA A 492 29.07 11.98 -24.79
C ALA A 492 28.23 13.12 -24.17
N ARG A 493 27.01 13.36 -24.66
CA ARG A 493 26.05 14.30 -24.09
C ARG A 493 25.71 13.93 -22.65
N CYS A 494 25.39 12.66 -22.38
CA CYS A 494 25.08 12.19 -21.03
C CYS A 494 26.27 12.36 -20.08
N ARG A 495 27.49 12.04 -20.51
CA ARG A 495 28.71 12.28 -19.71
C ARG A 495 28.94 13.76 -19.40
N ALA A 496 28.70 14.64 -20.36
CA ALA A 496 28.83 16.08 -20.16
C ALA A 496 27.78 16.60 -19.16
N ALA A 497 26.52 16.14 -19.27
CA ALA A 497 25.45 16.50 -18.36
C ALA A 497 25.71 16.00 -16.93
N MET A 498 26.09 14.74 -16.75
CA MET A 498 26.47 14.18 -15.43
C MET A 498 27.64 14.96 -14.80
N ARG A 499 28.65 15.30 -15.60
CA ARG A 499 29.78 16.13 -15.13
C ARG A 499 29.31 17.51 -14.68
N TYR A 500 28.44 18.16 -15.46
CA TYR A 500 27.89 19.46 -15.12
C TYR A 500 27.11 19.41 -13.80
N ILE A 501 26.30 18.37 -13.58
CA ILE A 501 25.56 18.13 -12.33
C ILE A 501 26.54 18.04 -11.15
N VAL A 502 27.58 17.22 -11.26
CA VAL A 502 28.56 17.01 -10.18
C VAL A 502 29.37 18.28 -9.90
N GLU A 503 29.91 18.95 -10.92
CA GLU A 503 30.72 20.16 -10.78
C GLU A 503 29.92 21.31 -10.15
N ASN A 504 28.67 21.48 -10.60
CA ASN A 504 27.75 22.50 -10.09
C ASN A 504 26.96 22.05 -8.86
N LYS A 505 27.20 20.83 -8.34
CA LYS A 505 26.54 20.29 -7.14
C LYS A 505 25.01 20.38 -7.24
N LEU A 506 24.45 19.98 -8.38
CA LEU A 506 23.01 19.96 -8.59
C LEU A 506 22.42 18.66 -8.03
N THR A 507 21.30 18.75 -7.30
CA THR A 507 20.60 17.58 -6.69
C THR A 507 19.08 17.78 -6.82
N LYS A 508 18.23 16.91 -6.26
CA LYS A 508 16.75 17.04 -6.35
C LYS A 508 16.29 18.43 -5.91
N TYR A 509 16.71 18.87 -4.73
CA TYR A 509 16.42 20.18 -4.15
C TYR A 509 17.71 20.99 -3.92
N ASN A 510 17.80 22.16 -4.52
CA ASN A 510 19.05 22.92 -4.66
C ASN A 510 19.26 24.04 -3.62
N PHE A 511 18.46 24.09 -2.56
CA PHE A 511 18.63 25.03 -1.44
C PHE A 511 19.72 24.68 -0.41
N PRO A 512 20.18 23.42 -0.21
CA PRO A 512 21.18 23.13 0.82
C PRO A 512 22.50 23.88 0.60
N THR A 513 23.22 24.18 1.69
CA THR A 513 24.47 24.91 1.62
C THR A 513 25.58 24.10 0.94
N LEU A 514 26.53 24.81 0.34
CA LEU A 514 27.67 24.21 -0.37
C LEU A 514 28.95 24.14 0.49
N HIS A 515 28.87 24.43 1.79
CA HIS A 515 30.02 24.29 2.68
C HIS A 515 30.30 22.82 2.98
N THR A 516 31.56 22.48 3.15
CA THR A 516 31.95 21.16 3.66
C THR A 516 31.78 21.11 5.18
N PRO A 517 30.96 20.20 5.73
CA PRO A 517 30.87 19.97 7.18
C PRO A 517 32.23 19.71 7.83
N ALA A 518 32.42 20.16 9.06
CA ALA A 518 33.66 19.93 9.81
C ALA A 518 33.93 18.43 10.02
N LEU A 519 32.87 17.66 10.28
CA LEU A 519 32.89 16.20 10.44
C LEU A 519 33.55 15.47 9.26
N LEU A 520 33.47 16.01 8.04
CA LEU A 520 34.04 15.39 6.85
C LEU A 520 35.51 15.73 6.62
N ARG A 521 36.03 16.78 7.27
CA ARG A 521 37.41 17.27 7.06
C ARG A 521 38.47 16.46 7.81
N GLU A 522 38.05 15.62 8.74
CA GLU A 522 38.95 14.71 9.45
C GLU A 522 39.64 13.75 8.45
N PRO A 523 40.91 13.37 8.66
CA PRO A 523 41.69 12.60 7.68
C PRO A 523 41.37 11.10 7.65
N ASP A 524 40.50 10.62 8.54
CA ASP A 524 40.06 9.23 8.62
C ASP A 524 39.21 8.82 7.41
N ARG A 525 39.26 7.52 7.08
CA ARG A 525 38.44 6.94 6.02
C ARG A 525 36.98 6.97 6.41
N LYS A 526 36.09 7.32 5.48
CA LYS A 526 34.65 7.44 5.74
C LYS A 526 33.82 6.66 4.74
N VAL A 527 32.70 6.13 5.20
CA VAL A 527 31.63 5.62 4.34
C VAL A 527 30.32 6.31 4.69
N LEU A 528 29.45 6.47 3.70
CA LEU A 528 28.17 7.15 3.85
C LEU A 528 27.03 6.14 3.97
N VAL A 529 26.18 6.30 4.97
CA VAL A 529 24.88 5.63 5.10
C VAL A 529 23.81 6.69 4.99
N VAL A 530 22.87 6.50 4.06
CA VAL A 530 21.82 7.48 3.77
C VAL A 530 20.53 7.11 4.47
N ASP A 531 20.01 8.01 5.30
CA ASP A 531 18.66 7.92 5.87
C ASP A 531 17.61 8.37 4.85
N GLN A 532 16.35 8.00 5.07
CA GLN A 532 15.20 8.45 4.30
C GLN A 532 14.02 8.79 5.22
N SER A 533 13.07 9.57 4.71
CA SER A 533 11.83 9.87 5.42
C SER A 533 11.03 8.58 5.67
N TYR A 534 10.54 8.40 6.89
CA TYR A 534 9.75 7.24 7.29
C TYR A 534 8.44 7.19 6.49
N GLY A 535 8.14 6.02 5.91
CA GLY A 535 6.93 5.84 5.09
C GLY A 535 7.05 6.33 3.64
N ASP A 536 8.25 6.76 3.19
CA ASP A 536 8.52 7.07 1.79
C ASP A 536 8.10 5.90 0.88
N ALA A 537 7.25 6.19 -0.11
CA ALA A 537 6.71 5.20 -1.04
C ALA A 537 7.80 4.45 -1.81
N SER A 538 8.95 5.10 -2.08
CA SER A 538 10.09 4.46 -2.74
C SER A 538 10.72 3.35 -1.91
N ILE A 539 10.57 3.36 -0.58
CA ILE A 539 11.09 2.31 0.31
C ILE A 539 10.22 1.07 0.17
N THR A 540 8.93 1.20 0.46
CA THR A 540 7.99 0.08 0.46
C THR A 540 7.84 -0.51 -0.94
N ARG A 541 7.71 0.34 -1.98
CA ARG A 541 7.63 -0.10 -3.38
C ARG A 541 8.96 -0.55 -3.95
N GLY A 542 10.07 -0.12 -3.36
CA GLY A 542 11.42 -0.56 -3.71
C GLY A 542 11.87 -1.80 -2.94
N LEU A 543 10.96 -2.65 -2.42
CA LEU A 543 11.31 -3.89 -1.71
C LEU A 543 12.24 -3.68 -0.50
N ALA A 544 12.13 -2.54 0.16
CA ALA A 544 12.83 -2.24 1.40
C ALA A 544 11.83 -2.03 2.55
N GLU A 545 12.31 -2.30 3.76
CA GLU A 545 11.53 -2.26 4.99
C GLU A 545 12.36 -1.61 6.11
N PRO A 546 11.78 -1.29 7.28
CA PRO A 546 12.56 -0.78 8.40
C PRO A 546 13.81 -1.62 8.74
N HIS A 547 13.71 -2.95 8.64
CA HIS A 547 14.85 -3.85 8.86
C HIS A 547 15.97 -3.70 7.82
N SER A 548 15.66 -3.27 6.59
CA SER A 548 16.65 -2.99 5.55
C SER A 548 17.60 -1.87 5.97
N PHE A 549 17.10 -0.86 6.69
CA PHE A 549 17.94 0.23 7.23
C PHE A 549 18.87 -0.27 8.35
N ALA A 550 18.39 -1.15 9.23
CA ALA A 550 19.23 -1.77 10.25
C ALA A 550 20.35 -2.61 9.60
N ALA A 551 19.98 -3.49 8.67
CA ALA A 551 20.94 -4.33 7.93
C ALA A 551 21.95 -3.50 7.12
N MET A 552 21.51 -2.38 6.53
CA MET A 552 22.37 -1.45 5.81
C MET A 552 23.44 -0.84 6.72
N LEU A 553 23.06 -0.36 7.91
CA LEU A 553 23.98 0.23 8.86
C LEU A 553 24.98 -0.81 9.40
N GLU A 554 24.48 -2.00 9.77
CA GLU A 554 25.31 -3.11 10.22
C GLU A 554 26.33 -3.53 9.17
N ALA A 555 25.91 -3.66 7.91
CA ALA A 555 26.77 -3.99 6.79
C ALA A 555 27.85 -2.91 6.58
N ALA A 556 27.48 -1.63 6.62
CA ALA A 556 28.42 -0.53 6.50
C ALA A 556 29.49 -0.55 7.60
N VAL A 557 29.11 -0.84 8.85
CA VAL A 557 30.04 -0.94 9.99
C VAL A 557 30.96 -2.16 9.86
N ARG A 558 30.40 -3.31 9.46
CA ARG A 558 31.11 -4.60 9.36
C ARG A 558 32.08 -4.65 8.18
N GLU A 559 31.66 -4.17 7.01
CA GLU A 559 32.44 -4.25 5.77
C GLU A 559 33.55 -3.20 5.69
N ASN A 560 33.50 -2.18 6.57
CA ASN A 560 34.47 -1.09 6.61
C ASN A 560 34.97 -0.93 8.07
N PRO A 561 35.77 -1.88 8.60
CA PRO A 561 36.14 -1.94 10.02
C PRO A 561 36.97 -0.75 10.50
N GLU A 562 37.75 -0.14 9.61
CA GLU A 562 38.63 1.01 9.91
C GLU A 562 38.02 2.37 9.52
N ALA A 563 36.80 2.38 8.97
CA ALA A 563 36.16 3.61 8.51
C ALA A 563 35.19 4.18 9.54
N THR A 564 35.10 5.50 9.59
CA THR A 564 33.98 6.19 10.24
C THR A 564 32.74 6.07 9.36
N VAL A 565 31.62 5.70 9.97
CA VAL A 565 30.33 5.57 9.30
C VAL A 565 29.55 6.85 9.51
N ILE A 566 29.41 7.63 8.44
CA ILE A 566 28.64 8.87 8.42
C ILE A 566 27.20 8.54 8.07
N VAL A 567 26.28 8.73 9.02
CA VAL A 567 24.84 8.58 8.80
C VAL A 567 24.27 9.96 8.44
N LYS A 568 23.94 10.17 7.16
CA LYS A 568 23.34 11.42 6.68
C LYS A 568 21.82 11.35 6.89
N THR A 569 21.29 12.22 7.74
CA THR A 569 19.84 12.32 7.95
C THR A 569 19.16 13.02 6.77
N HIS A 570 17.89 12.71 6.52
CA HIS A 570 17.11 13.36 5.46
C HIS A 570 16.91 14.86 5.79
N PRO A 571 16.92 15.77 4.78
CA PRO A 571 16.67 17.20 5.03
C PRO A 571 15.34 17.46 5.75
N ASP A 572 14.28 16.72 5.40
CA ASP A 572 12.96 16.89 6.01
C ASP A 572 12.92 16.48 7.49
N THR A 573 13.79 15.56 7.91
CA THR A 573 13.91 15.15 9.32
C THR A 573 14.70 16.19 10.11
N ALA A 574 15.72 16.80 9.50
CA ALA A 574 16.44 17.93 10.06
C ALA A 574 15.56 19.19 10.24
N THR A 575 14.50 19.34 9.43
CA THR A 575 13.50 20.42 9.56
C THR A 575 12.27 20.04 10.40
N GLY A 576 12.20 18.81 10.92
CA GLY A 576 11.08 18.33 11.75
C GLY A 576 9.77 18.05 11.00
N LEU A 577 9.81 17.92 9.67
CA LEU A 577 8.65 17.66 8.82
C LEU A 577 8.29 16.16 8.74
N SER A 578 9.28 15.29 8.92
CA SER A 578 9.09 13.83 8.94
C SER A 578 10.06 13.18 9.94
N ALA A 579 9.75 11.94 10.37
CA ALA A 579 10.68 11.12 11.15
C ALA A 579 11.60 10.33 10.20
N GLY A 580 12.86 10.13 10.56
CA GLY A 580 13.84 9.30 9.85
C GLY A 580 14.00 7.91 10.48
N TYR A 581 14.59 6.95 9.76
CA TYR A 581 14.85 5.61 10.29
C TYR A 581 15.98 5.59 11.32
N TYR A 582 16.87 6.58 11.30
CA TYR A 582 17.97 6.70 12.26
C TYR A 582 17.78 7.83 13.28
N ASP A 583 16.57 8.36 13.47
CA ASP A 583 16.32 9.43 14.43
C ASP A 583 16.75 9.04 15.86
N THR A 584 16.41 7.82 16.29
CA THR A 584 16.74 7.29 17.63
C THR A 584 18.14 6.68 17.73
N LEU A 585 18.91 6.65 16.64
CA LEU A 585 20.27 6.07 16.64
C LEU A 585 21.20 6.89 17.55
N SER A 586 21.85 6.26 18.53
CA SER A 586 22.86 6.93 19.34
C SER A 586 24.18 7.04 18.58
N GLU A 587 24.85 8.20 18.68
CA GLU A 587 26.23 8.33 18.22
C GLU A 587 27.16 7.57 19.18
N GLY A 588 28.08 6.78 18.63
CA GLY A 588 28.96 5.94 19.44
C GLY A 588 29.98 5.17 18.60
N GLY A 589 31.16 4.90 19.17
CA GLY A 589 32.24 4.22 18.46
C GLY A 589 32.65 4.96 17.19
N ARG A 590 32.47 4.32 16.03
CA ARG A 590 32.79 4.84 14.68
C ARG A 590 31.60 5.45 13.94
N ILE A 591 30.41 5.48 14.54
CA ILE A 591 29.20 6.02 13.90
C ILE A 591 29.07 7.50 14.26
N ARG A 592 28.85 8.35 13.25
CA ARG A 592 28.64 9.80 13.39
C ARG A 592 27.45 10.23 12.55
N LYS A 593 26.57 11.08 13.11
CA LYS A 593 25.44 11.64 12.37
C LYS A 593 25.83 12.94 11.69
N LEU A 594 25.43 13.09 10.43
CA LEU A 594 25.49 14.35 9.70
C LEU A 594 24.08 14.93 9.57
N THR A 595 23.70 15.75 10.55
CA THR A 595 22.37 16.39 10.64
C THR A 595 22.31 17.73 9.91
N GLU A 596 23.47 18.32 9.57
CA GLU A 596 23.52 19.56 8.79
C GLU A 596 22.82 19.41 7.43
N VAL A 597 22.03 20.42 7.06
CA VAL A 597 21.37 20.50 5.73
C VAL A 597 22.40 21.00 4.70
N VAL A 598 23.24 20.08 4.25
CA VAL A 598 24.28 20.32 3.23
C VAL A 598 23.97 19.57 1.95
N ASN A 599 24.47 20.12 0.84
CA ASN A 599 24.32 19.52 -0.47
C ASN A 599 25.09 18.18 -0.55
N PRO A 600 24.46 17.08 -1.01
CA PRO A 600 25.09 15.75 -1.01
C PRO A 600 26.37 15.67 -1.84
N HIS A 601 26.50 16.45 -2.91
CA HIS A 601 27.71 16.47 -3.74
C HIS A 601 28.94 17.03 -3.01
N VAL A 602 28.77 17.76 -1.89
CA VAL A 602 29.92 18.17 -1.05
C VAL A 602 30.44 17.03 -0.18
N ILE A 603 29.66 15.95 -0.02
CA ILE A 603 29.98 14.80 0.83
C ILE A 603 30.81 13.78 0.05
N PHE A 604 30.43 13.51 -1.21
CA PHE A 604 31.02 12.44 -2.02
C PHE A 604 32.56 12.48 -2.07
N PRO A 605 33.25 13.62 -2.22
CA PRO A 605 34.72 13.65 -2.24
C PRO A 605 35.39 13.06 -0.97
N TYR A 606 34.68 13.05 0.16
CA TYR A 606 35.21 12.65 1.47
C TYR A 606 34.82 11.24 1.90
N VAL A 607 34.06 10.50 1.08
CA VAL A 607 33.62 9.14 1.39
C VAL A 607 34.07 8.14 0.33
N ASP A 608 34.41 6.94 0.76
CA ASP A 608 34.92 5.86 -0.10
C ASP A 608 33.79 5.05 -0.75
N LYS A 609 32.63 4.96 -0.10
CA LYS A 609 31.51 4.08 -0.46
C LYS A 609 30.21 4.65 0.10
N VAL A 610 29.10 4.44 -0.62
CA VAL A 610 27.77 4.91 -0.23
C VAL A 610 26.80 3.73 -0.10
N TYR A 611 26.07 3.69 1.00
CA TYR A 611 25.04 2.71 1.32
C TYR A 611 23.67 3.39 1.32
N VAL A 612 22.72 2.85 0.58
CA VAL A 612 21.35 3.36 0.45
C VAL A 612 20.33 2.23 0.51
N CYS A 613 19.11 2.50 0.96
CA CYS A 613 17.98 1.62 0.68
C CYS A 613 17.49 1.87 -0.76
N THR A 614 16.73 2.93 -0.96
CA THR A 614 16.15 3.29 -2.27
C THR A 614 16.37 4.76 -2.63
N SER A 615 17.01 5.53 -1.76
CA SER A 615 17.24 6.97 -1.91
C SER A 615 17.86 7.34 -3.26
N GLN A 616 17.38 8.42 -3.87
CA GLN A 616 18.00 9.00 -5.07
C GLN A 616 19.50 9.29 -4.91
N LEU A 617 19.98 9.55 -3.68
CA LEU A 617 21.39 9.82 -3.41
C LEU A 617 22.33 8.70 -3.87
N GLY A 618 21.84 7.46 -3.97
CA GLY A 618 22.61 6.36 -4.55
C GLY A 618 22.95 6.61 -6.01
N PHE A 619 22.01 7.12 -6.81
CA PHE A 619 22.27 7.46 -8.21
C PHE A 619 23.22 8.65 -8.34
N GLU A 620 23.07 9.66 -7.49
CA GLU A 620 23.98 10.83 -7.44
C GLU A 620 25.41 10.43 -7.05
N ALA A 621 25.56 9.44 -6.17
CA ALA A 621 26.85 8.86 -5.80
C ALA A 621 27.50 8.12 -6.99
N LEU A 622 26.73 7.38 -7.80
CA LEU A 622 27.23 6.77 -9.04
C LEU A 622 27.75 7.83 -10.01
N MET A 623 27.02 8.92 -10.22
CA MET A 623 27.47 10.05 -11.05
C MET A 623 28.76 10.69 -10.52
N ALA A 624 28.93 10.73 -9.20
CA ALA A 624 30.16 11.20 -8.54
C ALA A 624 31.30 10.15 -8.51
N GLY A 625 31.13 9.00 -9.19
CA GLY A 625 32.14 7.95 -9.30
C GLY A 625 32.33 7.13 -8.02
N LYS A 626 31.31 7.07 -7.15
CA LYS A 626 31.38 6.31 -5.89
C LYS A 626 30.80 4.90 -6.06
N PRO A 627 31.41 3.89 -5.43
CA PRO A 627 30.78 2.59 -5.26
C PRO A 627 29.50 2.72 -4.40
N VAL A 628 28.42 2.09 -4.85
CA VAL A 628 27.09 2.17 -4.21
C VAL A 628 26.58 0.78 -3.88
N VAL A 629 26.11 0.61 -2.65
CA VAL A 629 25.47 -0.59 -2.13
C VAL A 629 23.99 -0.31 -1.86
N THR A 630 23.09 -1.12 -2.41
CA THR A 630 21.64 -0.94 -2.29
C THR A 630 21.01 -2.02 -1.40
N PHE A 631 20.17 -1.63 -0.45
CA PHE A 631 19.40 -2.53 0.44
C PHE A 631 17.91 -2.58 0.10
N GLY A 632 17.49 -1.82 -0.91
CA GLY A 632 16.25 -1.99 -1.66
C GLY A 632 16.53 -2.14 -3.15
N MET A 633 15.49 -2.03 -3.97
CA MET A 633 15.50 -2.13 -5.43
C MET A 633 15.04 -0.81 -6.08
N PRO A 634 15.76 0.31 -5.90
CA PRO A 634 15.50 1.52 -6.68
C PRO A 634 15.69 1.25 -8.18
N ILE A 635 15.20 2.15 -9.04
CA ILE A 635 15.27 1.99 -10.51
C ILE A 635 16.70 1.79 -11.05
N TYR A 636 17.71 2.29 -10.33
CA TYR A 636 19.12 2.19 -10.71
C TYR A 636 19.83 0.92 -10.19
N ALA A 637 19.18 0.11 -9.35
CA ALA A 637 19.69 -1.18 -8.88
C ALA A 637 19.56 -2.28 -9.95
N GLY A 638 20.27 -3.40 -9.84
CA GLY A 638 20.07 -4.59 -10.68
C GLY A 638 20.61 -4.52 -12.11
N TRP A 639 21.11 -3.37 -12.57
CA TRP A 639 21.67 -3.18 -13.92
C TRP A 639 23.19 -3.40 -14.00
N GLY A 640 23.82 -3.85 -12.91
CA GLY A 640 25.26 -4.07 -12.82
C GLY A 640 26.10 -2.83 -12.48
N LEU A 641 25.45 -1.73 -12.08
CA LEU A 641 26.09 -0.47 -11.66
C LEU A 641 26.25 -0.37 -10.13
N THR A 642 25.55 -1.21 -9.37
CA THR A 642 25.48 -1.22 -7.91
C THR A 642 25.77 -2.60 -7.34
N ASP A 643 26.17 -2.65 -6.07
CA ASP A 643 26.20 -3.87 -5.25
C ASP A 643 24.82 -4.06 -4.59
N ASP A 644 23.99 -4.89 -5.22
CA ASP A 644 22.59 -5.07 -4.83
C ASP A 644 22.42 -6.16 -3.76
N ARG A 645 21.92 -5.77 -2.58
CA ARG A 645 21.68 -6.67 -1.44
C ARG A 645 20.23 -7.14 -1.37
N ALA A 646 19.30 -6.35 -1.92
CA ALA A 646 17.92 -6.75 -2.08
C ALA A 646 17.73 -7.69 -3.27
N HIS A 647 16.81 -8.64 -3.15
CA HIS A 647 16.47 -9.57 -4.22
C HIS A 647 15.10 -9.24 -4.79
N CYS A 648 15.03 -8.87 -6.07
CA CYS A 648 13.76 -8.69 -6.76
C CYS A 648 13.06 -10.07 -6.97
N PRO A 649 11.81 -10.28 -6.50
CA PRO A 649 11.08 -11.54 -6.66
C PRO A 649 10.79 -11.96 -8.11
N ARG A 650 10.87 -11.04 -9.08
CA ARG A 650 10.61 -11.27 -10.52
C ARG A 650 11.79 -11.96 -11.24
N GLN A 651 12.46 -12.85 -10.52
CA GLN A 651 13.75 -13.46 -10.86
C GLN A 651 13.79 -14.32 -12.13
N THR A 652 12.67 -14.47 -12.85
CA THR A 652 12.60 -15.06 -14.19
C THR A 652 12.77 -14.06 -15.34
N ARG A 653 12.82 -12.74 -15.07
CA ARG A 653 13.45 -11.70 -15.92
C ARG A 653 14.13 -10.70 -15.00
N LYS A 654 15.34 -11.04 -14.54
CA LYS A 654 16.25 -10.08 -13.89
C LYS A 654 16.44 -8.90 -14.86
N ARG A 655 16.82 -7.73 -14.35
CA ARG A 655 17.51 -6.67 -15.11
C ARG A 655 18.76 -7.27 -15.80
N THR A 656 18.55 -8.08 -16.84
CA THR A 656 19.53 -9.00 -17.44
C THR A 656 20.51 -8.26 -18.33
N ARG A 657 20.07 -7.12 -18.86
CA ARG A 657 20.92 -6.19 -19.58
C ARG A 657 21.80 -5.47 -18.56
N LYS A 658 23.10 -5.49 -18.79
CA LYS A 658 24.01 -4.60 -18.06
C LYS A 658 23.99 -3.25 -18.75
N LEU A 659 23.66 -2.19 -18.02
CA LEU A 659 23.62 -0.85 -18.56
C LEU A 659 24.93 -0.12 -18.29
N SER A 660 25.27 0.80 -19.18
CA SER A 660 26.19 1.89 -18.85
C SER A 660 25.48 2.92 -17.96
N LEU A 661 26.26 3.70 -17.21
CA LEU A 661 25.68 4.78 -16.40
C LEU A 661 24.99 5.83 -17.28
N GLU A 662 25.51 6.08 -18.48
CA GLU A 662 24.92 6.98 -19.48
C GLU A 662 23.54 6.50 -19.95
N GLU A 663 23.36 5.21 -20.25
CA GLU A 663 22.06 4.67 -20.70
C GLU A 663 20.98 4.86 -19.63
N LEU A 664 21.33 4.55 -18.37
CA LEU A 664 20.44 4.74 -17.24
C LEU A 664 20.16 6.23 -16.97
N PHE A 665 21.17 7.08 -17.07
CA PHE A 665 21.03 8.54 -16.97
C PHE A 665 20.10 9.09 -18.04
N TYR A 666 20.27 8.67 -19.29
CA TYR A 666 19.42 9.11 -20.40
C TYR A 666 17.94 8.76 -20.13
N GLY A 667 17.64 7.55 -19.65
CA GLY A 667 16.29 7.18 -19.25
C GLY A 667 15.71 8.10 -18.17
N LEU A 668 16.46 8.31 -17.09
CA LEU A 668 16.00 8.98 -15.87
C LEU A 668 16.02 10.52 -15.92
N TYR A 669 16.85 11.13 -16.77
CA TYR A 669 17.06 12.58 -16.82
C TYR A 669 16.73 13.19 -18.18
N ILE A 670 16.47 12.40 -19.22
CA ILE A 670 16.21 12.93 -20.58
C ILE A 670 14.94 12.32 -21.17
N ARG A 671 14.89 11.00 -21.35
CA ARG A 671 13.84 10.33 -22.13
C ARG A 671 12.47 10.36 -21.47
N PHE A 672 12.41 10.14 -20.16
CA PHE A 672 11.15 10.10 -19.40
C PHE A 672 10.90 11.41 -18.63
N CYS A 673 11.76 12.42 -18.80
CA CYS A 673 11.67 13.67 -18.05
C CYS A 673 11.28 14.85 -18.92
N ALA A 674 10.44 15.73 -18.36
CA ALA A 674 10.07 17.02 -18.92
C ALA A 674 10.57 18.13 -17.99
N TYR A 675 11.24 19.14 -18.57
CA TYR A 675 11.75 20.30 -17.84
C TYR A 675 11.15 21.60 -18.35
N PHE A 676 10.96 22.56 -17.44
CA PHE A 676 10.38 23.86 -17.75
C PHE A 676 11.31 24.99 -17.34
N ASN A 677 11.34 26.05 -18.15
CA ASN A 677 12.16 27.22 -17.88
C ASN A 677 11.63 27.97 -16.62
N PRO A 678 12.48 28.22 -15.61
CA PRO A 678 12.06 28.98 -14.43
C PRO A 678 11.66 30.44 -14.70
N TYR A 679 12.13 31.00 -15.82
CA TYR A 679 11.96 32.41 -16.20
C TYR A 679 10.91 32.62 -17.29
N ALA A 680 10.44 31.56 -17.95
CA ALA A 680 9.44 31.60 -19.01
C ALA A 680 8.56 30.33 -18.99
N PRO A 681 7.27 30.39 -19.36
CA PRO A 681 6.36 29.24 -19.30
C PRO A 681 6.54 28.27 -20.50
N GLU A 682 7.78 27.95 -20.84
CA GLU A 682 8.15 27.11 -21.99
C GLU A 682 8.91 25.84 -21.54
N PRO A 683 8.69 24.69 -22.20
CA PRO A 683 9.56 23.53 -22.03
C PRO A 683 10.99 23.86 -22.44
N CYS A 684 11.96 23.25 -21.78
CA CYS A 684 13.37 23.40 -22.09
C CYS A 684 14.10 22.06 -22.02
N THR A 685 15.29 22.03 -22.61
CA THR A 685 16.19 20.88 -22.50
C THR A 685 16.73 20.74 -21.07
N LEU A 686 17.23 19.55 -20.73
CA LEU A 686 17.92 19.32 -19.45
C LEU A 686 19.08 20.32 -19.27
N GLU A 687 19.86 20.58 -20.32
CA GLU A 687 21.02 21.48 -20.29
C GLU A 687 20.63 22.93 -19.97
N GLU A 688 19.60 23.44 -20.63
CA GLU A 688 19.04 24.77 -20.34
C GLU A 688 18.48 24.82 -18.92
N PHE A 689 17.74 23.80 -18.51
CA PHE A 689 17.19 23.71 -17.17
C PHE A 689 18.28 23.72 -16.10
N MET A 690 19.36 22.96 -16.26
CA MET A 690 20.49 22.95 -15.33
C MET A 690 21.16 24.33 -15.21
N ALA A 691 21.33 25.04 -16.33
CA ALA A 691 21.87 26.41 -16.32
C ALA A 691 20.94 27.37 -15.58
N HIS A 692 19.62 27.28 -15.82
CA HIS A 692 18.63 28.06 -15.10
C HIS A 692 18.58 27.72 -13.61
N LEU A 693 18.72 26.45 -13.23
CA LEU A 693 18.68 25.99 -11.84
C LEU A 693 19.89 26.50 -11.04
N VAL A 694 21.08 26.55 -11.64
CA VAL A 694 22.27 27.18 -11.04
C VAL A 694 22.01 28.66 -10.75
N ARG A 695 21.46 29.38 -11.73
CA ARG A 695 21.12 30.81 -11.59
C ARG A 695 20.05 31.01 -10.51
N LEU A 696 18.99 30.21 -10.53
CA LEU A 696 17.87 30.29 -9.60
C LEU A 696 18.31 29.99 -8.17
N ARG A 697 19.24 29.04 -7.96
CA ARG A 697 19.86 28.78 -6.65
C ARG A 697 20.65 29.98 -6.14
N ALA A 698 21.41 30.66 -7.01
CA ALA A 698 22.16 31.86 -6.62
C ALA A 698 21.21 33.00 -6.22
N GLU A 699 20.17 33.25 -7.03
CA GLU A 699 19.13 34.24 -6.73
C GLU A 699 18.38 33.94 -5.41
N TYR A 700 18.15 32.66 -5.11
CA TYR A 700 17.53 32.24 -3.85
C TYR A 700 18.42 32.60 -2.65
N TRP A 701 19.73 32.33 -2.73
CA TRP A 701 20.65 32.67 -1.64
C TRP A 701 20.82 34.18 -1.44
N ASP A 702 20.82 34.97 -2.52
CA ASP A 702 20.78 36.43 -2.42
C ASP A 702 19.49 36.91 -1.75
N PHE A 703 18.35 36.33 -2.11
CA PHE A 703 17.06 36.59 -1.49
C PHE A 703 17.07 36.22 0.01
N ALA A 704 17.55 35.04 0.35
CA ALA A 704 17.61 34.54 1.73
C ALA A 704 18.56 35.39 2.59
N ALA A 705 19.68 35.86 2.04
CA ALA A 705 20.63 36.73 2.73
C ALA A 705 20.03 38.10 3.09
N ARG A 706 19.25 38.70 2.18
CA ARG A 706 18.54 39.98 2.42
C ARG A 706 17.44 39.88 3.48
N ARG A 707 17.06 38.66 3.85
CA ARG A 707 15.94 38.37 4.74
C ARG A 707 16.37 38.02 6.17
N LYS A 708 17.65 37.74 6.41
CA LYS A 708 18.18 37.61 7.77
C LYS A 708 18.11 39.00 8.43
N PRO A 709 17.54 39.13 9.65
CA PRO A 709 17.45 40.41 10.35
C PRO A 709 18.82 41.03 10.62
#